data_AF-I2F763-F1
#
_entry.id   AF-I2F763-F1
#
_cell.length_a   1.000
_cell.length_b   1.000
_cell.length_c   1.000
_cell.angle_alpha   90.00
_cell.angle_beta   90.00
_cell.angle_gamma   90.00
#
_symmetry.space_group_name_H-M   'P 1'
#
loop_
_entity.id
_entity.type
_entity.pdbx_description
1 polymer ?
#
loop_
_entity_poly.entity_id
_entity_poly.type
_entity_poly.pdbx_seq_one_letter_code
_entity_poly.pdbx_strand_id
1 'polypeptide(L)'
;MKKLFVCMLVLFFSGLSLAQISAEEAIPVIESRGILTSVDESPLTFTEFKAAIEKAFPGKEEIIKGKGEVSRADFAVAMVEVLGLQSEAEAFDEICTTALDEWEAPEEAWGALTVAYRSNRQLLDFRYGHVIEASSPITRKEAAISIYMAINPPAKGGTATTAVTADAPGFNTLFTSAGLTWTICNIIGDGVTGTDKDGFYFPRMIKRMPSLENGLMVINEDGSLTITYELRKGMKWHDGEPVTAHDAKFQWEVMNSGAPVTTNYFESSVSEVEVIDDYTYSITLPEPLSNAELGSSVYAYYFGWFQLPEHVFRDSYEEAKHSGSWDSFVENATKNPIMTGPYKLKEYVEGQYVIMEAFDEYYMDRPNIDQLVMRIIPDMDVVFASTLNGEIDFGRYTLTLKQSVQLENERADMFNVFYTPNIAYDNLNLNLRDPEDTSKPHPIFGDKRVRQAVLYGLNREQISNVVYAGLAEVVDTWITDLHQMRDALKSPEVKHYEYNPAKAKALLEEAGWKLNSKGIYEKDGTPLKFSLSLASGSGDYQMMAQMIQGMLKQIGMEVEIEVMPALVIWTEIFPYGDFDAHISGWGYGVSDEAANYWTTDQIPSEENYWGGMNFTGWANAENDEIVNAAARELDPEKKLALYEKHFALWTEELPVLPLVVAPTPHFAKKYIKSFNSGYDNGLGWIIQNWYIDEQ
;
A
#
# COMPACT_ATOMS: atom_id res chain seq x y z
N MET A 1 -29.92 -19.77 27.58
CA MET A 1 -30.06 -19.58 26.12
C MET A 1 -28.74 -19.71 25.34
N LYS A 2 -27.56 -19.59 25.96
CA LYS A 2 -26.25 -20.00 25.38
C LYS A 2 -26.08 -21.53 25.07
N LYS A 3 -27.16 -22.30 24.91
CA LYS A 3 -27.15 -23.76 24.66
C LYS A 3 -28.35 -24.21 23.82
N LEU A 4 -28.41 -23.70 22.60
CA LEU A 4 -29.04 -24.34 21.45
C LEU A 4 -28.10 -24.08 20.25
N PHE A 5 -26.81 -24.43 20.38
CA PHE A 5 -26.30 -25.78 20.12
C PHE A 5 -26.39 -26.07 18.61
N VAL A 6 -25.45 -25.54 17.82
CA VAL A 6 -24.18 -26.23 17.47
C VAL A 6 -24.37 -27.44 16.53
N CYS A 7 -25.60 -27.72 16.08
CA CYS A 7 -25.90 -28.83 15.17
C CYS A 7 -25.86 -28.51 13.66
N MET A 8 -25.44 -27.31 13.24
CA MET A 8 -25.13 -26.97 11.83
C MET A 8 -23.81 -26.20 11.70
N LEU A 9 -22.78 -26.62 12.45
CA LEU A 9 -21.42 -26.05 12.36
C LEU A 9 -20.34 -27.11 12.05
N VAL A 10 -20.77 -28.35 11.74
CA VAL A 10 -19.89 -29.43 11.27
C VAL A 10 -20.64 -30.24 10.20
N LEU A 11 -20.54 -29.78 8.95
CA LEU A 11 -20.67 -30.51 7.66
C LEU A 11 -21.15 -29.54 6.55
N PHE A 12 -20.30 -28.60 6.13
CA PHE A 12 -20.17 -28.16 4.73
C PHE A 12 -18.90 -27.29 4.53
N PHE A 13 -17.77 -27.78 5.03
CA PHE A 13 -16.44 -27.42 4.54
C PHE A 13 -15.74 -28.70 4.05
N SER A 14 -16.30 -29.29 2.99
CA SER A 14 -15.74 -30.45 2.30
C SER A 14 -16.43 -30.65 0.94
N GLY A 15 -15.78 -30.22 -0.15
CA GLY A 15 -16.33 -30.20 -1.51
C GLY A 15 -17.21 -28.96 -1.75
N LEU A 16 -16.88 -28.07 -2.69
CA LEU A 16 -16.89 -28.22 -4.15
C LEU A 16 -18.32 -28.46 -4.69
N SER A 17 -18.78 -27.50 -5.51
CA SER A 17 -20.15 -27.33 -6.04
C SER A 17 -21.28 -27.29 -5.01
N LEU A 18 -21.54 -26.10 -4.46
CA LEU A 18 -22.92 -25.71 -4.14
C LEU A 18 -23.59 -25.32 -5.45
N ALA A 19 -24.82 -25.78 -5.69
CA ALA A 19 -25.63 -25.30 -6.79
C ALA A 19 -25.94 -23.81 -6.56
N GLN A 20 -25.84 -22.99 -7.61
CA GLN A 20 -26.25 -21.60 -7.52
C GLN A 20 -27.76 -21.53 -7.69
N ILE A 21 -28.45 -20.93 -6.72
CA ILE A 21 -29.90 -20.70 -6.79
C ILE A 21 -30.17 -19.68 -7.90
N SER A 22 -30.90 -20.13 -8.91
CA SER A 22 -31.43 -19.31 -9.99
C SER A 22 -32.49 -18.32 -9.47
N ALA A 23 -32.78 -17.29 -10.27
CA ALA A 23 -33.93 -16.43 -10.00
C ALA A 23 -35.24 -17.25 -9.95
N GLU A 24 -35.35 -18.26 -10.82
CA GLU A 24 -36.49 -19.17 -10.99
C GLU A 24 -36.76 -20.01 -9.73
N GLU A 25 -35.72 -20.57 -9.10
CA GLU A 25 -35.82 -21.27 -7.81
C GLU A 25 -36.15 -20.33 -6.65
N ALA A 26 -35.74 -19.06 -6.73
CA ALA A 26 -36.07 -18.05 -5.71
C ALA A 26 -37.53 -17.55 -5.78
N ILE A 27 -38.16 -17.55 -6.97
CA ILE A 27 -39.55 -17.08 -7.18
C ILE A 27 -40.55 -17.70 -6.18
N PRO A 28 -40.75 -19.04 -6.14
CA PRO A 28 -41.78 -19.64 -5.30
C PRO A 28 -41.53 -19.43 -3.80
N VAL A 29 -40.27 -19.33 -3.38
CA VAL A 29 -39.90 -19.07 -1.99
C VAL A 29 -40.23 -17.62 -1.60
N ILE A 30 -39.87 -16.65 -2.43
CA ILE A 30 -40.10 -15.22 -2.16
C ILE A 30 -41.58 -14.84 -2.30
N GLU A 31 -42.30 -15.41 -3.26
CA GLU A 31 -43.74 -15.20 -3.45
C GLU A 31 -44.59 -15.91 -2.37
N SER A 32 -44.21 -17.09 -1.88
CA SER A 32 -44.95 -17.78 -0.81
C SER A 32 -44.84 -17.06 0.54
N ARG A 33 -43.68 -16.46 0.83
CA ARG A 33 -43.51 -15.48 1.91
C ARG A 33 -44.17 -14.13 1.58
N GLY A 34 -44.50 -13.91 0.31
CA GLY A 34 -45.10 -12.71 -0.26
C GLY A 34 -44.21 -11.48 -0.16
N ILE A 35 -42.89 -11.67 -0.03
CA ILE A 35 -41.90 -10.60 0.09
C ILE A 35 -41.92 -9.74 -1.17
N LEU A 36 -42.03 -10.38 -2.35
CA LEU A 36 -42.45 -9.74 -3.60
C LEU A 36 -43.80 -10.28 -4.07
N THR A 37 -44.46 -9.52 -4.94
CA THR A 37 -45.73 -9.89 -5.60
C THR A 37 -45.57 -10.35 -7.05
N SER A 38 -44.40 -10.10 -7.65
CA SER A 38 -43.89 -10.79 -8.84
C SER A 38 -42.36 -10.75 -8.82
N VAL A 39 -41.73 -11.84 -9.25
CA VAL A 39 -40.28 -11.91 -9.46
C VAL A 39 -40.02 -12.03 -10.96
N ASP A 40 -39.30 -11.06 -11.51
CA ASP A 40 -39.01 -10.91 -12.93
C ASP A 40 -37.77 -10.01 -13.10
N GLU A 41 -37.29 -9.84 -14.33
CA GLU A 41 -36.12 -8.99 -14.63
C GLU A 41 -36.41 -7.48 -14.55
N SER A 42 -37.63 -7.05 -14.18
CA SER A 42 -37.95 -5.62 -14.10
C SER A 42 -37.36 -4.99 -12.83
N PRO A 43 -36.99 -3.70 -12.88
CA PRO A 43 -36.44 -3.00 -11.73
C PRO A 43 -37.46 -2.88 -10.59
N LEU A 44 -37.02 -3.16 -9.38
CA LEU A 44 -37.80 -3.06 -8.16
C LEU A 44 -37.94 -1.58 -7.76
N THR A 45 -39.16 -1.03 -7.79
CA THR A 45 -39.35 0.38 -7.41
C THR A 45 -39.09 0.60 -5.92
N PHE A 46 -38.64 1.79 -5.51
CA PHE A 46 -38.34 2.08 -4.10
C PHE A 46 -39.50 1.78 -3.14
N THR A 47 -40.75 1.98 -3.57
CA THR A 47 -41.95 1.65 -2.79
C THR A 47 -42.09 0.14 -2.57
N GLU A 48 -41.79 -0.66 -3.59
CA GLU A 48 -41.89 -2.12 -3.56
C GLU A 48 -40.70 -2.73 -2.81
N PHE A 49 -39.48 -2.23 -3.04
CA PHE A 49 -38.29 -2.58 -2.24
C PHE A 49 -38.52 -2.31 -0.75
N LYS A 50 -39.06 -1.13 -0.41
CA LYS A 50 -39.39 -0.80 0.98
C LYS A 50 -40.41 -1.80 1.53
N ALA A 51 -41.54 -2.01 0.86
CA ALA A 51 -42.57 -2.95 1.32
C ALA A 51 -42.05 -4.39 1.45
N ALA A 52 -41.14 -4.81 0.58
CA ALA A 52 -40.51 -6.13 0.61
C ALA A 52 -39.59 -6.31 1.84
N ILE A 53 -38.73 -5.31 2.12
CA ILE A 53 -37.86 -5.31 3.31
C ILE A 53 -38.69 -5.18 4.60
N GLU A 54 -39.73 -4.33 4.64
CA GLU A 54 -40.66 -4.21 5.78
C GLU A 54 -41.33 -5.56 6.10
N LYS A 55 -41.64 -6.35 5.07
CA LYS A 55 -42.30 -7.65 5.20
C LYS A 55 -41.34 -8.79 5.53
N ALA A 56 -40.13 -8.78 4.99
CA ALA A 56 -39.08 -9.74 5.31
C ALA A 56 -38.47 -9.51 6.70
N PHE A 57 -38.36 -8.25 7.13
CA PHE A 57 -37.70 -7.84 8.38
C PHE A 57 -38.54 -6.81 9.17
N PRO A 58 -39.66 -7.22 9.78
CA PRO A 58 -40.51 -6.32 10.57
C PRO A 58 -39.75 -5.65 11.73
N GLY A 59 -39.93 -4.33 11.90
CA GLY A 59 -39.25 -3.52 12.92
C GLY A 59 -37.89 -2.95 12.52
N LYS A 60 -37.56 -2.91 11.22
CA LYS A 60 -36.30 -2.38 10.65
C LYS A 60 -36.51 -1.27 9.61
N GLU A 61 -37.70 -0.68 9.58
CA GLU A 61 -38.23 0.13 8.48
C GLU A 61 -37.53 1.49 8.29
N GLU A 62 -36.94 2.05 9.35
CA GLU A 62 -36.28 3.37 9.31
C GLU A 62 -34.86 3.35 8.71
N ILE A 63 -34.30 2.16 8.45
CA ILE A 63 -32.92 1.98 7.94
C ILE A 63 -32.83 2.32 6.44
N ILE A 64 -33.95 2.36 5.72
CA ILE A 64 -34.01 2.43 4.26
C ILE A 64 -34.17 3.87 3.75
N LYS A 65 -33.16 4.41 3.06
CA LYS A 65 -33.20 5.68 2.32
C LYS A 65 -32.38 5.58 1.04
N GLY A 66 -32.96 5.91 -0.12
CA GLY A 66 -32.23 5.98 -1.38
C GLY A 66 -33.13 5.93 -2.61
N LYS A 67 -32.51 5.99 -3.80
CA LYS A 67 -33.09 5.60 -5.08
C LYS A 67 -31.98 4.99 -5.93
N GLY A 68 -32.20 3.75 -6.35
CA GLY A 68 -31.38 2.96 -7.27
C GLY A 68 -32.20 1.73 -7.62
N GLU A 69 -31.90 1.08 -8.74
CA GLU A 69 -32.72 -0.01 -9.27
C GLU A 69 -31.95 -1.33 -9.22
N VAL A 70 -32.60 -2.36 -8.67
CA VAL A 70 -32.14 -3.76 -8.64
C VAL A 70 -33.27 -4.58 -9.26
N SER A 71 -32.97 -5.59 -10.08
CA SER A 71 -34.03 -6.43 -10.65
C SER A 71 -34.76 -7.19 -9.54
N ARG A 72 -36.05 -7.49 -9.73
CA ARG A 72 -36.82 -8.31 -8.76
C ARG A 72 -36.22 -9.71 -8.64
N ALA A 73 -35.72 -10.26 -9.75
CA ALA A 73 -34.98 -11.51 -9.83
C ALA A 73 -33.75 -11.54 -8.91
N ASP A 74 -32.83 -10.57 -9.04
CA ASP A 74 -31.61 -10.50 -8.23
C ASP A 74 -31.92 -10.29 -6.74
N PHE A 75 -32.90 -9.43 -6.45
CA PHE A 75 -33.36 -9.20 -5.09
C PHE A 75 -33.99 -10.46 -4.47
N ALA A 76 -34.74 -11.25 -5.24
CA ALA A 76 -35.31 -12.51 -4.76
C ALA A 76 -34.23 -13.52 -4.37
N VAL A 77 -33.20 -13.71 -5.20
CA VAL A 77 -32.06 -14.60 -4.90
C VAL A 77 -31.32 -14.14 -3.64
N ALA A 78 -30.93 -12.86 -3.57
CA ALA A 78 -30.24 -12.31 -2.39
C ALA A 78 -31.09 -12.42 -1.11
N MET A 79 -32.42 -12.33 -1.21
CA MET A 79 -33.33 -12.51 -0.09
C MET A 79 -33.44 -13.97 0.37
N VAL A 80 -33.45 -14.95 -0.54
CA VAL A 80 -33.37 -16.39 -0.20
C VAL A 80 -32.04 -16.68 0.50
N GLU A 81 -30.94 -16.10 -0.01
CA GLU A 81 -29.60 -16.27 0.56
C GLU A 81 -29.51 -15.74 1.99
N VAL A 82 -29.93 -14.49 2.22
CA VAL A 82 -29.83 -13.81 3.51
C VAL A 82 -30.80 -14.37 4.55
N LEU A 83 -31.98 -14.85 4.13
CA LEU A 83 -32.97 -15.45 5.04
C LEU A 83 -32.66 -16.92 5.40
N GLY A 84 -31.65 -17.54 4.79
CA GLY A 84 -31.32 -18.94 5.04
C GLY A 84 -32.34 -19.91 4.44
N LEU A 85 -32.99 -19.54 3.33
CA LEU A 85 -34.07 -20.30 2.70
C LEU A 85 -33.60 -21.17 1.51
N GLN A 86 -32.29 -21.35 1.36
CA GLN A 86 -31.68 -22.08 0.22
C GLN A 86 -32.31 -23.46 0.05
N SER A 87 -32.41 -24.27 1.12
CA SER A 87 -33.00 -25.61 1.03
C SER A 87 -34.52 -25.64 0.85
N GLU A 88 -35.20 -24.48 0.87
CA GLU A 88 -36.60 -24.33 0.43
C GLU A 88 -36.65 -24.06 -1.10
N ALA A 89 -35.61 -23.43 -1.66
CA ALA A 89 -35.43 -23.18 -3.10
C ALA A 89 -34.79 -24.37 -3.85
N GLU A 90 -33.92 -25.15 -3.20
CA GLU A 90 -33.33 -26.39 -3.75
C GLU A 90 -34.35 -27.56 -3.83
N ALA A 91 -35.59 -27.35 -3.36
CA ALA A 91 -36.65 -28.35 -3.38
C ALA A 91 -37.47 -28.37 -4.70
N PHE A 92 -37.04 -27.61 -5.71
CA PHE A 92 -37.64 -27.54 -7.04
C PHE A 92 -36.75 -28.29 -8.05
N ASP A 93 -37.35 -29.12 -8.91
CA ASP A 93 -36.66 -30.22 -9.62
C ASP A 93 -35.91 -29.83 -10.93
N GLU A 94 -35.55 -28.55 -11.14
CA GLU A 94 -34.95 -28.09 -12.41
C GLU A 94 -33.42 -28.05 -12.38
N ILE A 95 -32.79 -28.25 -13.55
CA ILE A 95 -31.32 -28.38 -13.67
C ILE A 95 -30.76 -27.14 -14.40
N CYS A 96 -29.94 -26.35 -13.71
CA CYS A 96 -29.14 -25.29 -14.33
C CYS A 96 -27.62 -25.49 -14.17
N THR A 97 -26.90 -25.23 -15.25
CA THR A 97 -25.43 -25.12 -15.31
C THR A 97 -25.03 -23.65 -15.31
N THR A 98 -23.97 -23.30 -14.61
CA THR A 98 -23.50 -21.90 -14.48
C THR A 98 -22.80 -21.42 -15.75
N ALA A 99 -23.24 -20.28 -16.28
CA ALA A 99 -22.45 -19.46 -17.19
C ALA A 99 -21.89 -18.26 -16.42
N LEU A 100 -20.56 -18.18 -16.34
CA LEU A 100 -19.85 -16.93 -16.08
C LEU A 100 -19.77 -16.20 -17.41
N ASP A 101 -20.51 -15.11 -17.55
CA ASP A 101 -20.28 -14.13 -18.62
C ASP A 101 -19.84 -12.81 -17.95
N GLU A 102 -18.52 -12.63 -17.83
CA GLU A 102 -17.90 -11.40 -17.31
C GLU A 102 -17.92 -10.24 -18.33
N TRP A 103 -18.52 -10.41 -19.52
CA TRP A 103 -18.19 -9.58 -20.71
C TRP A 103 -19.36 -8.95 -21.49
N GLU A 104 -20.62 -9.00 -21.04
CA GLU A 104 -21.73 -8.27 -21.69
C GLU A 104 -22.50 -7.35 -20.71
N ALA A 105 -21.89 -6.21 -20.38
CA ALA A 105 -22.54 -5.08 -19.72
C ALA A 105 -22.54 -3.85 -20.65
N PRO A 106 -23.69 -3.20 -20.93
CA PRO A 106 -23.75 -2.01 -21.78
C PRO A 106 -22.91 -0.84 -21.24
N GLU A 107 -22.29 -0.10 -22.14
CA GLU A 107 -21.34 1.02 -21.89
C GLU A 107 -21.92 2.16 -21.02
N GLU A 108 -23.24 2.19 -20.85
CA GLU A 108 -24.00 3.19 -20.10
C GLU A 108 -24.22 2.82 -18.61
N ALA A 109 -23.81 1.61 -18.17
CA ALA A 109 -24.26 0.99 -16.91
C ALA A 109 -23.14 0.67 -15.88
N TRP A 110 -21.96 1.29 -15.98
CA TRP A 110 -20.71 0.80 -15.33
C TRP A 110 -20.34 1.35 -13.94
N GLY A 111 -21.29 1.96 -13.23
CA GLY A 111 -21.40 1.78 -11.78
C GLY A 111 -22.74 1.08 -11.53
N ALA A 112 -23.04 0.44 -10.39
CA ALA A 112 -22.41 0.53 -9.06
C ALA A 112 -22.76 -0.71 -8.20
N LEU A 113 -23.75 -0.81 -7.29
CA LEU A 113 -24.51 0.15 -6.46
C LEU A 113 -23.79 0.30 -5.12
N THR A 114 -24.17 1.30 -4.32
CA THR A 114 -23.58 1.48 -2.99
C THR A 114 -23.92 0.31 -2.04
N VAL A 115 -22.93 -0.55 -1.78
CA VAL A 115 -23.02 -1.66 -0.81
C VAL A 115 -23.05 -1.11 0.60
N ALA A 116 -24.23 -1.18 1.22
CA ALA A 116 -24.49 -0.47 2.45
C ALA A 116 -23.79 -1.14 3.66
N TYR A 117 -22.71 -0.54 4.12
CA TYR A 117 -22.56 -0.32 5.56
C TYR A 117 -22.81 1.15 5.91
N ARG A 118 -24.10 1.53 5.93
CA ARG A 118 -24.61 2.91 6.13
C ARG A 118 -24.22 3.89 5.02
N SER A 119 -25.05 4.93 4.85
CA SER A 119 -24.96 5.92 3.77
C SER A 119 -23.78 6.92 3.89
N ASN A 120 -22.77 6.59 4.69
CA ASN A 120 -21.64 7.43 5.08
C ASN A 120 -20.30 6.66 5.08
N ARG A 121 -20.29 5.37 4.76
CA ARG A 121 -19.07 4.57 4.61
C ARG A 121 -19.14 3.75 3.33
N GLN A 122 -18.36 4.17 2.35
CA GLN A 122 -18.16 3.43 1.13
C GLN A 122 -17.06 2.38 1.37
N LEU A 123 -17.36 1.10 1.11
CA LEU A 123 -16.34 0.16 0.66
C LEU A 123 -16.21 0.38 -0.84
N LEU A 124 -14.98 0.54 -1.31
CA LEU A 124 -14.68 0.99 -2.66
C LEU A 124 -13.82 -0.08 -3.36
N ASP A 125 -14.20 -0.44 -4.57
CA ASP A 125 -13.42 -1.23 -5.53
C ASP A 125 -13.11 -0.28 -6.70
N PHE A 126 -11.85 0.11 -6.87
CA PHE A 126 -11.45 1.24 -7.72
C PHE A 126 -10.74 0.86 -9.02
N ARG A 127 -10.80 -0.43 -9.40
CA ARG A 127 -9.86 -1.05 -10.34
C ARG A 127 -9.67 -0.36 -11.71
N TYR A 128 -10.58 0.50 -12.19
CA TYR A 128 -10.44 1.22 -13.48
C TYR A 128 -11.01 2.65 -13.50
N GLY A 129 -10.66 3.53 -12.56
CA GLY A 129 -10.88 4.99 -12.69
C GLY A 129 -12.35 5.48 -12.69
N HIS A 130 -13.32 4.58 -12.70
CA HIS A 130 -14.74 4.91 -12.73
C HIS A 130 -15.21 5.53 -11.41
N VAL A 131 -15.80 6.73 -11.52
CA VAL A 131 -16.65 7.28 -10.47
C VAL A 131 -17.93 6.45 -10.43
N ILE A 132 -18.04 5.61 -9.40
CA ILE A 132 -19.27 4.91 -9.04
C ILE A 132 -20.35 5.96 -8.69
N GLU A 133 -21.21 6.29 -9.65
CA GLU A 133 -22.38 7.15 -9.42
C GLU A 133 -23.37 6.50 -8.43
N ALA A 134 -24.24 7.31 -7.82
CA ALA A 134 -25.09 6.87 -6.72
C ALA A 134 -26.35 6.06 -7.13
N SER A 135 -26.49 5.64 -8.40
CA SER A 135 -27.76 5.26 -9.05
C SER A 135 -27.83 3.82 -9.59
N SER A 136 -27.12 3.54 -10.70
CA SER A 136 -26.07 2.52 -10.83
C SER A 136 -26.19 1.21 -9.99
N PRO A 137 -26.18 -0.06 -10.53
CA PRO A 137 -26.72 -1.29 -9.85
C PRO A 137 -25.71 -2.31 -9.24
N ILE A 138 -26.04 -2.93 -8.08
CA ILE A 138 -25.17 -3.85 -7.27
C ILE A 138 -25.14 -5.28 -7.80
N THR A 139 -24.04 -6.01 -7.54
CA THR A 139 -24.04 -7.48 -7.66
C THR A 139 -24.86 -8.17 -6.54
N ARG A 140 -25.26 -9.43 -6.74
CA ARG A 140 -26.03 -10.21 -5.73
C ARG A 140 -25.30 -10.38 -4.41
N LYS A 141 -24.00 -10.70 -4.47
CA LYS A 141 -23.10 -10.85 -3.29
C LYS A 141 -23.08 -9.58 -2.44
N GLU A 142 -23.04 -8.45 -3.12
CA GLU A 142 -23.01 -7.11 -2.56
C GLU A 142 -24.35 -6.70 -1.93
N ALA A 143 -25.47 -7.05 -2.57
CA ALA A 143 -26.80 -6.96 -1.96
C ALA A 143 -26.89 -7.81 -0.68
N ALA A 144 -26.46 -9.08 -0.74
CA ALA A 144 -26.49 -9.99 0.39
C ALA A 144 -25.64 -9.49 1.58
N ILE A 145 -24.42 -9.00 1.33
CA ILE A 145 -23.57 -8.38 2.36
C ILE A 145 -24.24 -7.15 2.95
N SER A 146 -24.82 -6.27 2.13
CA SER A 146 -25.51 -5.05 2.59
C SER A 146 -26.66 -5.39 3.56
N ILE A 147 -27.51 -6.34 3.18
CA ILE A 147 -28.68 -6.74 3.99
C ILE A 147 -28.20 -7.47 5.26
N TYR A 148 -27.20 -8.35 5.16
CA TYR A 148 -26.59 -9.02 6.31
C TYR A 148 -26.03 -8.01 7.34
N MET A 149 -25.30 -6.98 6.90
CA MET A 149 -24.74 -5.94 7.78
C MET A 149 -25.80 -4.96 8.32
N ALA A 150 -26.92 -4.78 7.61
CA ALA A 150 -28.07 -4.02 8.11
C ALA A 150 -28.84 -4.78 9.23
N ILE A 151 -28.92 -6.11 9.13
CA ILE A 151 -29.51 -6.98 10.16
C ILE A 151 -28.57 -7.12 11.36
N ASN A 152 -27.28 -7.34 11.10
CA ASN A 152 -26.21 -7.58 12.06
C ASN A 152 -25.20 -6.41 12.04
N PRO A 153 -25.58 -5.22 12.56
CA PRO A 153 -24.68 -4.09 12.57
C PRO A 153 -23.45 -4.39 13.46
N PRO A 154 -22.23 -4.05 13.01
CA PRO A 154 -21.01 -3.98 13.81
C PRO A 154 -21.27 -3.46 15.22
N ALA A 155 -20.82 -4.24 16.21
CA ALA A 155 -20.89 -3.84 17.60
C ALA A 155 -20.02 -2.59 17.82
N LYS A 156 -20.58 -1.56 18.43
CA LYS A 156 -19.82 -0.43 18.94
C LYS A 156 -19.34 -0.72 20.36
N GLY A 157 -18.10 -0.42 20.64
CA GLY A 157 -17.50 -0.56 21.96
C GLY A 157 -16.13 -1.25 21.95
N GLY A 158 -15.49 -1.22 23.12
CA GLY A 158 -14.33 -2.04 23.41
C GLY A 158 -12.99 -1.45 22.99
N THR A 159 -11.94 -2.22 23.22
CA THR A 159 -10.55 -1.81 23.07
C THR A 159 -9.80 -2.83 22.23
N ALA A 160 -8.99 -2.38 21.27
CA ALA A 160 -8.05 -3.23 20.56
C ALA A 160 -6.60 -2.81 20.87
N THR A 161 -5.75 -3.79 21.15
CA THR A 161 -4.38 -3.63 21.62
C THR A 161 -3.39 -4.10 20.57
N THR A 162 -2.34 -3.31 20.33
CA THR A 162 -1.18 -3.69 19.51
C THR A 162 0.11 -3.43 20.29
N ALA A 163 1.26 -3.83 19.74
CA ALA A 163 2.58 -3.57 20.33
C ALA A 163 3.57 -3.01 19.31
N VAL A 164 4.43 -2.13 19.80
CA VAL A 164 5.45 -1.38 19.05
C VAL A 164 6.76 -1.38 19.84
N THR A 165 7.91 -1.34 19.16
CA THR A 165 9.23 -1.59 19.78
C THR A 165 10.03 -0.33 20.14
N ALA A 166 9.50 0.87 19.85
CA ALA A 166 10.15 2.14 20.15
C ALA A 166 9.10 3.22 20.44
N ASP A 167 9.52 4.30 21.07
CA ASP A 167 8.74 5.52 21.26
C ASP A 167 8.64 6.36 19.97
N ALA A 168 7.60 7.19 19.89
CA ALA A 168 7.44 8.14 18.78
C ALA A 168 8.23 9.43 19.11
N PRO A 169 9.15 9.90 18.25
CA PRO A 169 9.82 11.19 18.45
C PRO A 169 8.84 12.38 18.32
N GLY A 170 7.63 12.13 17.81
CA GLY A 170 6.52 13.06 17.83
C GLY A 170 5.33 12.56 17.00
N PHE A 171 4.38 13.44 16.74
CA PHE A 171 3.08 13.10 16.14
C PHE A 171 2.81 13.83 14.81
N ASN A 172 3.88 14.10 14.04
CA ASN A 172 3.77 14.78 12.75
C ASN A 172 4.84 14.28 11.77
N THR A 173 4.42 13.77 10.61
CA THR A 173 5.29 13.16 9.60
C THR A 173 6.08 14.17 8.76
N LEU A 174 5.71 15.47 8.78
CA LEU A 174 6.47 16.52 8.09
C LEU A 174 7.90 16.64 8.60
N PHE A 175 8.15 16.35 9.89
CA PHE A 175 9.44 16.61 10.55
C PHE A 175 10.15 15.33 11.03
N THR A 176 9.59 14.15 10.77
CA THR A 176 10.25 12.87 11.10
C THR A 176 9.80 11.71 10.22
N SER A 177 10.76 10.86 9.83
CA SER A 177 10.55 9.62 9.09
C SER A 177 10.34 8.40 10.00
N ALA A 178 10.22 8.58 11.32
CA ALA A 178 10.10 7.47 12.27
C ALA A 178 8.81 6.64 12.06
N GLY A 179 8.97 5.32 11.90
CA GLY A 179 7.87 4.41 11.55
C GLY A 179 6.69 4.38 12.52
N LEU A 180 6.91 4.64 13.82
CA LEU A 180 5.81 4.76 14.78
C LEU A 180 5.03 6.08 14.61
N THR A 181 5.71 7.20 14.35
CA THR A 181 5.02 8.47 14.03
C THR A 181 4.13 8.29 12.82
N TRP A 182 4.64 7.68 11.74
CA TRP A 182 3.84 7.31 10.57
C TRP A 182 2.63 6.43 10.91
N THR A 183 2.84 5.40 11.73
CA THR A 183 1.79 4.47 12.15
C THR A 183 0.69 5.18 12.96
N ILE A 184 1.05 6.11 13.84
CA ILE A 184 0.07 6.88 14.61
C ILE A 184 -0.65 7.87 13.68
N CYS A 185 0.08 8.64 12.87
CA CYS A 185 -0.50 9.62 11.95
C CYS A 185 -1.45 8.99 10.93
N ASN A 186 -1.18 7.77 10.43
CA ASN A 186 -2.11 7.03 9.57
C ASN A 186 -3.46 6.65 10.25
N ILE A 187 -3.50 6.62 11.58
CA ILE A 187 -4.69 6.29 12.38
C ILE A 187 -5.41 7.56 12.85
N ILE A 188 -4.65 8.62 13.17
CA ILE A 188 -5.20 9.88 13.67
C ILE A 188 -5.44 10.92 12.56
N GLY A 189 -4.89 10.74 11.36
CA GLY A 189 -5.02 11.64 10.22
C GLY A 189 -5.64 10.99 8.99
N ASP A 190 -6.17 11.85 8.12
CA ASP A 190 -6.59 11.55 6.76
C ASP A 190 -5.80 12.43 5.79
N GLY A 191 -5.57 11.95 4.57
CA GLY A 191 -5.12 12.76 3.44
C GLY A 191 -6.15 12.83 2.31
N VAL A 192 -5.79 13.56 1.25
CA VAL A 192 -6.66 13.81 0.09
C VAL A 192 -7.11 12.53 -0.62
N THR A 193 -6.22 11.52 -0.69
CA THR A 193 -6.48 10.21 -1.29
C THR A 193 -6.18 9.08 -0.29
N GLY A 194 -6.55 7.86 -0.64
CA GLY A 194 -6.10 6.65 0.03
C GLY A 194 -5.98 5.51 -0.97
N THR A 195 -5.35 4.40 -0.60
CA THR A 195 -5.21 3.21 -1.45
C THR A 195 -6.19 2.11 -1.01
N ASP A 196 -6.74 1.37 -1.97
CA ASP A 196 -7.65 0.24 -1.70
C ASP A 196 -6.89 -1.05 -1.30
N LYS A 197 -7.61 -2.18 -1.21
CA LYS A 197 -6.99 -3.47 -0.81
C LYS A 197 -6.00 -4.05 -1.84
N ASP A 198 -5.96 -3.52 -3.05
CA ASP A 198 -5.09 -3.95 -4.15
C ASP A 198 -4.11 -2.84 -4.56
N GLY A 199 -4.10 -1.70 -3.85
CA GLY A 199 -3.19 -0.57 -4.08
C GLY A 199 -3.72 0.55 -4.97
N PHE A 200 -4.98 0.48 -5.43
CA PHE A 200 -5.53 1.53 -6.30
C PHE A 200 -5.91 2.78 -5.49
N TYR A 201 -5.49 3.96 -5.96
CA TYR A 201 -5.81 5.23 -5.31
C TYR A 201 -7.28 5.62 -5.46
N PHE A 202 -7.85 6.17 -4.39
CA PHE A 202 -9.24 6.59 -4.28
C PHE A 202 -9.41 7.94 -3.57
N PRO A 203 -10.50 8.68 -3.82
CA PRO A 203 -10.74 9.99 -3.22
C PRO A 203 -11.20 9.88 -1.76
N ARG A 204 -10.36 10.32 -0.82
CA ARG A 204 -10.62 10.26 0.63
C ARG A 204 -11.20 11.58 1.15
N MET A 205 -10.38 12.58 1.47
CA MET A 205 -10.88 13.91 1.85
C MET A 205 -11.46 14.70 0.66
N ILE A 206 -11.11 14.34 -0.58
CA ILE A 206 -11.70 14.93 -1.80
C ILE A 206 -12.96 14.18 -2.24
N LYS A 207 -13.82 14.83 -3.04
CA LYS A 207 -15.08 14.26 -3.57
C LYS A 207 -14.82 13.21 -4.66
N ARG A 208 -13.83 13.46 -5.52
CA ARG A 208 -13.45 12.64 -6.68
C ARG A 208 -11.97 12.86 -7.00
N MET A 209 -11.34 11.92 -7.71
CA MET A 209 -10.00 12.12 -8.26
C MET A 209 -10.05 13.18 -9.37
N PRO A 210 -9.11 14.14 -9.43
CA PRO A 210 -8.97 15.00 -10.60
C PRO A 210 -8.60 14.17 -11.84
N SER A 211 -9.17 14.48 -13.00
CA SER A 211 -8.75 13.88 -14.28
C SER A 211 -8.94 14.87 -15.44
N LEU A 212 -8.31 14.59 -16.58
CA LEU A 212 -8.56 15.34 -17.83
C LEU A 212 -10.00 15.17 -18.29
N GLU A 213 -10.56 13.97 -18.13
CA GLU A 213 -11.92 13.61 -18.56
C GLU A 213 -13.01 14.36 -17.80
N ASN A 214 -12.82 14.55 -16.49
CA ASN A 214 -13.76 15.27 -15.64
C ASN A 214 -13.50 16.79 -15.56
N GLY A 215 -12.50 17.28 -16.29
CA GLY A 215 -12.15 18.70 -16.41
C GLY A 215 -11.53 19.32 -15.16
N LEU A 216 -11.17 18.52 -14.15
CA LEU A 216 -10.44 18.99 -12.98
C LEU A 216 -8.92 19.05 -13.22
N MET A 217 -8.39 18.36 -14.23
CA MET A 217 -7.06 18.61 -14.79
C MET A 217 -7.20 19.37 -16.11
N VAL A 218 -6.41 20.42 -16.29
CA VAL A 218 -6.38 21.24 -17.51
C VAL A 218 -4.93 21.48 -17.92
N ILE A 219 -4.57 21.08 -19.13
CA ILE A 219 -3.32 21.51 -19.78
C ILE A 219 -3.61 22.87 -20.42
N ASN A 220 -2.91 23.91 -19.96
CA ASN A 220 -3.10 25.28 -20.39
C ASN A 220 -2.42 25.57 -21.74
N GLU A 221 -2.73 26.71 -22.36
CA GLU A 221 -2.17 27.11 -23.67
C GLU A 221 -0.63 27.27 -23.66
N ASP A 222 -0.03 27.49 -22.49
CA ASP A 222 1.42 27.60 -22.30
C ASP A 222 2.12 26.25 -21.99
N GLY A 223 1.34 25.17 -21.86
CA GLY A 223 1.83 23.83 -21.51
C GLY A 223 1.83 23.51 -20.01
N SER A 224 1.51 24.46 -19.13
CA SER A 224 1.36 24.20 -17.70
C SER A 224 0.15 23.30 -17.40
N LEU A 225 0.18 22.61 -16.26
CA LEU A 225 -0.90 21.72 -15.81
C LEU A 225 -1.55 22.31 -14.55
N THR A 226 -2.83 22.68 -14.65
CA THR A 226 -3.65 23.07 -13.50
C THR A 226 -4.49 21.89 -13.03
N ILE A 227 -4.49 21.61 -11.72
CA ILE A 227 -5.25 20.51 -11.10
C ILE A 227 -6.13 21.08 -9.99
N THR A 228 -7.43 20.81 -10.03
CA THR A 228 -8.44 21.32 -9.10
C THR A 228 -8.92 20.22 -8.15
N TYR A 229 -8.85 20.46 -6.85
CA TYR A 229 -9.28 19.54 -5.80
C TYR A 229 -10.57 20.04 -5.13
N GLU A 230 -11.61 19.21 -5.18
CA GLU A 230 -12.86 19.45 -4.48
C GLU A 230 -12.86 18.72 -3.12
N LEU A 231 -12.74 19.44 -1.99
CA LEU A 231 -12.85 18.85 -0.65
C LEU A 231 -14.29 18.44 -0.30
N ARG A 232 -14.44 17.39 0.52
CA ARG A 232 -15.73 17.01 1.12
C ARG A 232 -16.14 18.05 2.18
N LYS A 233 -17.45 18.35 2.26
CA LYS A 233 -17.98 19.31 3.23
C LYS A 233 -18.30 18.64 4.56
N GLY A 234 -18.14 19.38 5.67
CA GLY A 234 -18.43 18.89 7.02
C GLY A 234 -17.32 18.06 7.66
N MET A 235 -16.13 17.99 7.04
CA MET A 235 -14.92 17.48 7.69
C MET A 235 -14.50 18.43 8.82
N LYS A 236 -13.96 17.86 9.90
CA LYS A 236 -13.48 18.59 11.07
C LYS A 236 -12.10 18.12 11.50
N TRP A 237 -11.32 19.06 11.99
CA TRP A 237 -10.16 18.82 12.83
C TRP A 237 -10.58 18.23 14.18
N HIS A 238 -9.64 17.60 14.86
CA HIS A 238 -9.83 16.94 16.16
C HIS A 238 -10.26 17.84 17.32
N ASP A 239 -10.06 19.15 17.19
CA ASP A 239 -10.53 20.20 18.09
C ASP A 239 -11.95 20.71 17.77
N GLY A 240 -12.49 20.35 16.60
CA GLY A 240 -13.84 20.66 16.15
C GLY A 240 -13.95 21.74 15.07
N GLU A 241 -12.85 22.42 14.73
CA GLU A 241 -12.81 23.42 13.65
C GLU A 241 -12.97 22.75 12.27
N PRO A 242 -13.54 23.44 11.25
CA PRO A 242 -13.75 22.86 9.93
C PRO A 242 -12.43 22.70 9.17
N VAL A 243 -12.30 21.62 8.40
CA VAL A 243 -11.20 21.46 7.43
C VAL A 243 -11.53 22.21 6.15
N THR A 244 -10.57 22.97 5.62
CA THR A 244 -10.77 23.87 4.47
C THR A 244 -9.64 23.80 3.44
N ALA A 245 -9.87 24.41 2.29
CA ALA A 245 -8.87 24.63 1.24
C ALA A 245 -7.67 25.48 1.71
N HIS A 246 -7.83 26.31 2.75
CA HIS A 246 -6.76 27.10 3.33
C HIS A 246 -5.70 26.24 4.03
N ASP A 247 -6.10 25.13 4.66
CA ASP A 247 -5.19 24.17 5.28
C ASP A 247 -4.26 23.49 4.24
N ALA A 248 -4.80 23.19 3.06
CA ALA A 248 -4.03 22.66 1.93
C ALA A 248 -2.99 23.67 1.41
N LYS A 249 -3.37 24.95 1.32
CA LYS A 249 -2.44 26.02 0.96
C LYS A 249 -1.37 26.25 2.02
N PHE A 250 -1.76 26.27 3.29
CA PHE A 250 -0.82 26.44 4.40
C PHE A 250 0.22 25.32 4.45
N GLN A 251 -0.19 24.07 4.24
CA GLN A 251 0.72 22.93 4.07
C GLN A 251 1.81 23.24 3.03
N TRP A 252 1.42 23.61 1.80
CA TRP A 252 2.37 23.96 0.73
C TRP A 252 3.27 25.17 1.10
N GLU A 253 2.72 26.19 1.76
CA GLU A 253 3.49 27.35 2.26
C GLU A 253 4.54 26.96 3.31
N VAL A 254 4.27 25.96 4.16
CA VAL A 254 5.24 25.41 5.12
C VAL A 254 6.34 24.65 4.38
N MET A 255 5.96 23.75 3.47
CA MET A 255 6.89 22.87 2.77
C MET A 255 7.85 23.60 1.82
N ASN A 256 7.48 24.81 1.36
CA ASN A 256 8.32 25.69 0.54
C ASN A 256 8.91 26.89 1.32
N SER A 257 8.84 26.90 2.66
CA SER A 257 9.35 28.02 3.48
C SER A 257 10.83 27.96 3.85
N GLY A 258 11.48 26.81 3.67
CA GLY A 258 12.79 26.51 4.24
C GLY A 258 12.74 25.94 5.67
N ALA A 259 11.56 25.61 6.19
CA ALA A 259 11.42 24.74 7.36
C ALA A 259 12.08 23.36 7.09
N PRO A 260 12.66 22.70 8.10
CA PRO A 260 13.39 21.43 7.95
C PRO A 260 12.43 20.23 7.82
N VAL A 261 11.62 20.24 6.76
CA VAL A 261 10.72 19.12 6.41
C VAL A 261 11.52 17.92 5.90
N THR A 262 10.98 16.72 6.06
CA THR A 262 11.63 15.46 5.68
C THR A 262 11.82 15.32 4.17
N THR A 263 10.92 15.87 3.38
CA THR A 263 10.97 15.96 1.91
C THR A 263 9.86 16.91 1.43
N ASN A 264 10.01 17.46 0.22
CA ASN A 264 9.04 18.33 -0.45
C ASN A 264 9.08 18.20 -1.99
N TYR A 265 9.40 17.00 -2.51
CA TYR A 265 9.61 16.77 -3.95
C TYR A 265 8.40 17.18 -4.82
N PHE A 266 7.17 16.94 -4.33
CA PHE A 266 5.96 17.34 -5.03
C PHE A 266 5.71 18.85 -4.91
N GLU A 267 5.75 19.39 -3.69
CA GLU A 267 5.39 20.77 -3.38
C GLU A 267 6.37 21.78 -4.01
N SER A 268 7.64 21.41 -4.13
CA SER A 268 8.66 22.22 -4.83
C SER A 268 8.46 22.24 -6.35
N SER A 269 7.73 21.26 -6.91
CA SER A 269 7.33 21.21 -8.33
C SER A 269 6.03 22.00 -8.61
N VAL A 270 5.28 22.38 -7.58
CA VAL A 270 4.06 23.20 -7.69
C VAL A 270 4.42 24.69 -7.68
N SER A 271 4.14 25.38 -8.78
CA SER A 271 4.45 26.82 -8.93
C SER A 271 3.43 27.74 -8.26
N GLU A 272 2.19 27.31 -8.08
CA GLU A 272 1.12 28.10 -7.46
C GLU A 272 0.07 27.22 -6.77
N VAL A 273 -0.49 27.72 -5.66
CA VAL A 273 -1.69 27.18 -5.00
C VAL A 273 -2.72 28.30 -4.79
N GLU A 274 -3.85 28.20 -5.49
CA GLU A 274 -4.97 29.14 -5.41
C GLU A 274 -6.13 28.52 -4.61
N VAL A 275 -6.66 29.26 -3.63
CA VAL A 275 -7.90 28.89 -2.93
C VAL A 275 -9.06 29.57 -3.66
N ILE A 276 -9.92 28.75 -4.27
CA ILE A 276 -11.08 29.20 -5.05
C ILE A 276 -12.27 29.45 -4.13
N ASP A 277 -12.51 28.54 -3.18
CA ASP A 277 -13.45 28.69 -2.06
C ASP A 277 -13.04 27.81 -0.87
N ASP A 278 -13.73 27.92 0.27
CA ASP A 278 -13.45 27.16 1.51
C ASP A 278 -13.25 25.63 1.30
N TYR A 279 -13.81 25.04 0.24
CA TYR A 279 -13.75 23.61 -0.08
C TYR A 279 -13.16 23.32 -1.47
N THR A 280 -12.56 24.29 -2.14
CA THR A 280 -12.02 24.13 -3.49
C THR A 280 -10.69 24.88 -3.63
N TYR A 281 -9.63 24.17 -3.98
CA TYR A 281 -8.34 24.78 -4.35
C TYR A 281 -7.81 24.19 -5.64
N SER A 282 -6.95 24.93 -6.32
CA SER A 282 -6.17 24.46 -7.46
C SER A 282 -4.68 24.55 -7.17
N ILE A 283 -3.92 23.68 -7.83
CA ILE A 283 -2.47 23.78 -7.95
C ILE A 283 -2.10 23.93 -9.41
N THR A 284 -1.01 24.64 -9.70
CA THR A 284 -0.44 24.74 -11.05
C THR A 284 0.98 24.22 -11.05
N LEU A 285 1.29 23.29 -11.95
CA LEU A 285 2.64 22.80 -12.25
C LEU A 285 3.12 23.42 -13.58
N PRO A 286 4.39 23.79 -13.71
CA PRO A 286 4.92 24.46 -14.90
C PRO A 286 4.95 23.54 -16.15
N GLU A 287 4.97 22.23 -15.94
CA GLU A 287 4.87 21.18 -16.97
C GLU A 287 3.97 20.05 -16.43
N PRO A 288 3.41 19.18 -17.29
CA PRO A 288 2.67 18.00 -16.84
C PRO A 288 3.57 17.03 -16.08
N LEU A 289 3.08 16.53 -14.95
CA LEU A 289 3.73 15.51 -14.12
C LEU A 289 2.78 14.32 -13.95
N SER A 290 3.31 13.13 -14.19
CA SER A 290 2.67 11.84 -13.97
C SER A 290 2.15 11.72 -12.54
N ASN A 291 0.94 11.19 -12.38
CA ASN A 291 0.27 11.01 -11.08
C ASN A 291 0.05 12.30 -10.26
N ALA A 292 0.26 13.50 -10.80
CA ALA A 292 0.13 14.75 -10.03
C ALA A 292 -1.29 14.98 -9.46
N GLU A 293 -2.32 14.35 -10.01
CA GLU A 293 -3.67 14.31 -9.46
C GLU A 293 -3.78 13.62 -8.08
N LEU A 294 -2.79 12.81 -7.70
CA LEU A 294 -2.67 12.27 -6.35
C LEU A 294 -2.16 13.32 -5.34
N GLY A 295 -1.60 14.44 -5.81
CA GLY A 295 -1.00 15.49 -4.97
C GLY A 295 0.22 15.00 -4.19
N SER A 296 0.39 15.49 -2.96
CA SER A 296 1.41 14.99 -2.02
C SER A 296 1.32 13.48 -1.73
N SER A 297 0.26 12.80 -2.16
CA SER A 297 0.12 11.34 -2.05
C SER A 297 0.94 10.53 -3.05
N VAL A 298 1.53 11.14 -4.09
CA VAL A 298 2.45 10.43 -5.01
C VAL A 298 3.56 9.72 -4.25
N TYR A 299 4.10 10.37 -3.19
CA TYR A 299 5.22 9.90 -2.38
C TYR A 299 4.82 9.30 -1.02
N ALA A 300 3.51 9.19 -0.75
CA ALA A 300 3.01 8.76 0.55
C ALA A 300 2.55 7.30 0.52
N TYR A 301 3.34 6.44 1.16
CA TYR A 301 3.16 4.99 1.23
C TYR A 301 1.76 4.49 1.65
N TYR A 302 0.95 5.32 2.32
CA TYR A 302 -0.26 4.85 3.02
C TYR A 302 -1.51 5.73 2.79
N PHE A 303 -1.48 7.06 3.00
CA PHE A 303 -2.69 7.92 2.94
C PHE A 303 -2.53 9.35 2.41
N GLY A 304 -1.43 9.67 1.71
CA GLY A 304 -1.10 11.06 1.45
C GLY A 304 -0.43 11.75 2.65
N TRP A 305 0.12 12.94 2.41
CA TRP A 305 0.56 13.79 3.51
C TRP A 305 -0.63 14.52 4.12
N PHE A 306 -0.73 14.40 5.45
CA PHE A 306 -1.75 15.03 6.26
C PHE A 306 -1.61 16.55 6.14
N GLN A 307 -2.74 17.23 5.90
CA GLN A 307 -2.77 18.70 5.92
C GLN A 307 -2.35 19.21 7.31
N LEU A 308 -1.75 20.40 7.36
CA LEU A 308 -1.53 21.11 8.62
C LEU A 308 -2.74 22.02 8.91
N PRO A 309 -3.31 21.98 10.13
CA PRO A 309 -4.35 22.93 10.54
C PRO A 309 -3.78 24.34 10.62
N GLU A 310 -4.24 25.22 9.73
CA GLU A 310 -3.75 26.60 9.67
C GLU A 310 -3.98 27.34 10.99
N HIS A 311 -5.18 27.18 11.56
CA HIS A 311 -5.62 27.86 12.79
C HIS A 311 -4.81 27.51 14.04
N VAL A 312 -4.09 26.38 14.04
CA VAL A 312 -3.23 25.95 15.15
C VAL A 312 -1.80 26.48 14.99
N PHE A 313 -1.31 26.53 13.74
CA PHE A 313 0.13 26.62 13.47
C PHE A 313 0.58 27.91 12.78
N ARG A 314 -0.33 28.68 12.15
CA ARG A 314 -0.04 29.90 11.40
C ARG A 314 0.82 30.91 12.18
N ASP A 315 0.45 31.23 13.42
CA ASP A 315 1.18 32.22 14.24
C ASP A 315 2.64 31.78 14.50
N SER A 316 2.85 30.52 14.88
CA SER A 316 4.20 29.98 15.11
C SER A 316 5.02 29.85 13.82
N TYR A 317 4.38 29.62 12.68
CA TYR A 317 5.03 29.61 11.37
C TYR A 317 5.51 31.02 10.98
N GLU A 318 4.68 32.05 11.13
CA GLU A 318 5.08 33.42 10.79
C GLU A 318 6.17 33.95 11.75
N GLU A 319 6.16 33.57 13.03
CA GLU A 319 7.26 33.89 13.96
C GLU A 319 8.57 33.20 13.56
N ALA A 320 8.53 31.91 13.20
CA ALA A 320 9.69 31.17 12.74
C ALA A 320 10.27 31.74 11.43
N LYS A 321 9.39 32.07 10.48
CA LYS A 321 9.73 32.71 9.20
C LYS A 321 10.31 34.12 9.37
N HIS A 322 9.79 34.90 10.33
CA HIS A 322 10.32 36.23 10.64
C HIS A 322 11.67 36.19 11.36
N SER A 323 11.86 35.24 12.27
CA SER A 323 13.10 35.07 13.05
C SER A 323 14.20 34.30 12.30
N GLY A 324 13.84 33.51 11.30
CA GLY A 324 14.73 32.55 10.63
C GLY A 324 15.03 31.30 11.47
N SER A 325 14.25 31.04 12.54
CA SER A 325 14.46 29.94 13.48
C SER A 325 13.24 29.02 13.54
N TRP A 326 13.38 27.80 13.02
CA TRP A 326 12.26 26.85 12.91
C TRP A 326 12.00 26.02 14.17
N ASP A 327 12.94 25.96 15.12
CA ASP A 327 12.89 25.06 16.29
C ASP A 327 11.55 25.10 17.03
N SER A 328 11.03 26.30 17.32
CA SER A 328 9.77 26.45 18.07
C SER A 328 8.54 26.05 17.25
N PHE A 329 8.56 26.28 15.93
CA PHE A 329 7.50 25.84 15.02
C PHE A 329 7.50 24.32 14.86
N VAL A 330 8.68 23.72 14.67
CA VAL A 330 8.85 22.27 14.59
C VAL A 330 8.43 21.60 15.89
N GLU A 331 8.84 22.13 17.06
CA GLU A 331 8.40 21.63 18.36
C GLU A 331 6.88 21.71 18.52
N ASN A 332 6.26 22.84 18.15
CA ASN A 332 4.82 23.04 18.20
C ASN A 332 4.07 22.03 17.30
N ALA A 333 4.47 21.92 16.04
CA ALA A 333 3.87 21.02 15.05
C ALA A 333 4.05 19.53 15.39
N THR A 334 5.15 19.18 16.06
CA THR A 334 5.53 17.80 16.41
C THR A 334 4.86 17.31 17.70
N LYS A 335 4.49 18.23 18.61
CA LYS A 335 3.85 17.92 19.90
C LYS A 335 2.33 18.10 19.95
N ASN A 336 1.71 18.74 18.95
CA ASN A 336 0.27 18.94 18.88
C ASN A 336 -0.38 18.04 17.82
N PRO A 337 -0.98 16.89 18.20
CA PRO A 337 -1.48 15.86 17.30
C PRO A 337 -2.89 16.16 16.76
N ILE A 338 -3.17 17.42 16.39
CA ILE A 338 -4.48 17.81 15.85
C ILE A 338 -4.52 17.41 14.37
N MET A 339 -5.34 16.42 14.05
CA MET A 339 -5.48 15.88 12.70
C MET A 339 -6.96 15.69 12.31
N THR A 340 -7.22 14.97 11.21
CA THR A 340 -8.52 14.84 10.53
C THR A 340 -9.10 13.42 10.55
N GLY A 341 -8.35 12.45 11.07
CA GLY A 341 -8.63 11.03 10.95
C GLY A 341 -9.59 10.45 12.01
N PRO A 342 -9.87 9.13 11.91
CA PRO A 342 -10.94 8.47 12.67
C PRO A 342 -10.72 8.39 14.19
N TYR A 343 -9.48 8.45 14.67
CA TYR A 343 -9.14 8.43 16.09
C TYR A 343 -8.35 9.68 16.48
N LYS A 344 -8.34 10.03 17.76
CA LYS A 344 -7.57 11.15 18.32
C LYS A 344 -6.55 10.64 19.33
N LEU A 345 -5.38 11.29 19.44
CA LEU A 345 -4.47 10.99 20.54
C LEU A 345 -5.14 11.38 21.87
N LYS A 346 -5.22 10.44 22.80
CA LYS A 346 -5.80 10.64 24.13
C LYS A 346 -4.73 10.80 25.21
N GLU A 347 -3.75 9.91 25.20
CA GLU A 347 -2.69 9.84 26.20
C GLU A 347 -1.44 9.19 25.60
N TYR A 348 -0.27 9.69 25.97
CA TYR A 348 1.01 9.08 25.67
C TYR A 348 1.87 9.09 26.93
N VAL A 349 2.36 7.91 27.30
CA VAL A 349 3.29 7.71 28.41
C VAL A 349 4.54 7.05 27.83
N GLU A 350 5.61 7.85 27.76
CA GLU A 350 6.93 7.48 27.24
C GLU A 350 7.42 6.15 27.83
N GLY A 351 7.89 5.25 26.97
CA GLY A 351 8.36 3.91 27.32
C GLY A 351 7.26 2.95 27.82
N GLN A 352 5.98 3.30 27.73
CA GLN A 352 4.87 2.45 28.21
C GLN A 352 3.77 2.26 27.17
N TYR A 353 3.07 3.32 26.75
CA TYR A 353 1.93 3.20 25.85
C TYR A 353 1.49 4.49 25.16
N VAL A 354 0.81 4.33 24.03
CA VAL A 354 -0.02 5.34 23.36
C VAL A 354 -1.47 4.87 23.42
N ILE A 355 -2.39 5.73 23.85
CA ILE A 355 -3.83 5.51 23.78
C ILE A 355 -4.43 6.50 22.80
N MET A 356 -5.24 5.98 21.87
CA MET A 356 -6.07 6.77 20.98
C MET A 356 -7.54 6.44 21.22
N GLU A 357 -8.43 7.40 21.02
CA GLU A 357 -9.89 7.23 21.19
C GLU A 357 -10.67 7.64 19.94
N ALA A 358 -11.80 6.97 19.69
CA ALA A 358 -12.61 7.21 18.51
C ALA A 358 -13.10 8.67 18.43
N PHE A 359 -12.96 9.28 17.26
CA PHE A 359 -13.49 10.63 17.02
C PHE A 359 -14.99 10.56 16.69
N ASP A 360 -15.82 11.01 17.63
CA ASP A 360 -17.29 11.00 17.50
C ASP A 360 -17.82 11.79 16.29
N GLU A 361 -17.10 12.82 15.84
CA GLU A 361 -17.48 13.70 14.72
C GLU A 361 -16.73 13.39 13.41
N TYR A 362 -16.07 12.22 13.31
CA TYR A 362 -15.41 11.82 12.07
C TYR A 362 -16.41 11.71 10.90
N TYR A 363 -16.06 12.34 9.77
CA TYR A 363 -16.98 12.58 8.66
C TYR A 363 -17.44 11.31 7.91
N MET A 364 -16.69 10.21 8.01
CA MET A 364 -17.12 8.87 7.56
C MET A 364 -17.71 8.02 8.71
N ASP A 365 -18.47 8.63 9.62
CA ASP A 365 -19.06 8.02 10.82
C ASP A 365 -18.03 7.62 11.89
N ARG A 366 -18.30 7.91 13.17
CA ARG A 366 -17.47 7.47 14.32
C ARG A 366 -17.08 5.98 14.23
N PRO A 367 -15.80 5.62 14.42
CA PRO A 367 -15.34 4.22 14.56
C PRO A 367 -16.18 3.37 15.52
N ASN A 368 -16.20 2.06 15.26
CA ASN A 368 -16.94 1.13 16.11
C ASN A 368 -16.18 0.79 17.40
N ILE A 369 -14.86 0.55 17.32
CA ILE A 369 -14.00 0.32 18.49
C ILE A 369 -13.77 1.66 19.21
N ASP A 370 -13.87 1.70 20.53
CA ASP A 370 -13.79 2.96 21.30
C ASP A 370 -12.35 3.44 21.48
N GLN A 371 -11.43 2.51 21.72
CA GLN A 371 -10.03 2.82 22.03
C GLN A 371 -9.06 1.88 21.34
N LEU A 372 -7.92 2.45 20.93
CA LEU A 372 -6.76 1.72 20.44
C LEU A 372 -5.61 1.94 21.42
N VAL A 373 -4.93 0.86 21.81
CA VAL A 373 -3.80 0.89 22.74
C VAL A 373 -2.57 0.32 22.05
N MET A 374 -1.52 1.12 21.89
CA MET A 374 -0.20 0.66 21.45
C MET A 374 0.68 0.51 22.69
N ARG A 375 1.07 -0.72 23.03
CA ARG A 375 2.03 -1.00 24.11
C ARG A 375 3.45 -0.85 23.58
N ILE A 376 4.30 -0.12 24.30
CA ILE A 376 5.70 0.08 23.94
C ILE A 376 6.51 -1.02 24.63
N ILE A 377 7.04 -1.96 23.84
CA ILE A 377 7.74 -3.16 24.31
C ILE A 377 9.00 -3.32 23.43
N PRO A 378 10.18 -2.84 23.88
CA PRO A 378 11.39 -2.82 23.04
C PRO A 378 11.94 -4.19 22.61
N ASP A 379 11.53 -5.25 23.29
CA ASP A 379 11.98 -6.63 23.03
C ASP A 379 10.90 -7.39 22.24
N MET A 380 11.24 -7.79 21.00
CA MET A 380 10.32 -8.47 20.09
C MET A 380 9.98 -9.90 20.51
N ASP A 381 10.84 -10.59 21.27
CA ASP A 381 10.51 -11.91 21.83
C ASP A 381 9.50 -11.77 22.99
N VAL A 382 9.56 -10.68 23.76
CA VAL A 382 8.53 -10.33 24.75
C VAL A 382 7.20 -9.95 24.08
N VAL A 383 7.24 -9.24 22.95
CA VAL A 383 6.06 -8.97 22.12
C VAL A 383 5.44 -10.29 21.62
N PHE A 384 6.25 -11.22 21.12
CA PHE A 384 5.78 -12.51 20.65
C PHE A 384 5.16 -13.36 21.78
N ALA A 385 5.82 -13.43 22.94
CA ALA A 385 5.26 -14.12 24.12
C ALA A 385 3.94 -13.50 24.59
N SER A 386 3.82 -12.17 24.59
CA SER A 386 2.57 -11.45 24.92
C SER A 386 1.48 -11.72 23.88
N THR A 387 1.84 -11.83 22.60
CA THR A 387 0.92 -12.17 21.51
C THR A 387 0.40 -13.60 21.65
N LEU A 388 1.27 -14.57 21.92
CA LEU A 388 0.87 -15.95 22.25
C LEU A 388 -0.05 -15.98 23.48
N ASN A 389 0.22 -15.20 24.52
CA ASN A 389 -0.67 -15.11 25.69
C ASN A 389 -2.03 -14.45 25.38
N GLY A 390 -2.21 -13.87 24.19
CA GLY A 390 -3.42 -13.16 23.81
C GLY A 390 -3.54 -11.78 24.46
N GLU A 391 -2.42 -11.13 24.80
CA GLU A 391 -2.41 -9.75 25.29
C GLU A 391 -2.29 -8.70 24.17
N ILE A 392 -1.89 -9.14 22.97
CA ILE A 392 -1.81 -8.34 21.75
C ILE A 392 -2.90 -8.85 20.80
N ASP A 393 -3.72 -7.94 20.31
CA ASP A 393 -4.94 -8.27 19.56
C ASP A 393 -4.72 -8.22 18.04
N PHE A 394 -3.83 -7.34 17.58
CA PHE A 394 -3.45 -7.21 16.16
C PHE A 394 -2.05 -6.61 16.01
N GLY A 395 -1.43 -6.74 14.83
CA GLY A 395 -0.10 -6.19 14.56
C GLY A 395 0.30 -6.16 13.08
N ARG A 396 1.30 -5.31 12.81
CA ARG A 396 2.03 -5.12 11.54
C ARG A 396 3.48 -4.82 11.89
N TYR A 397 4.44 -5.59 11.37
CA TYR A 397 5.84 -5.57 11.83
C TYR A 397 6.04 -5.78 13.35
N THR A 398 4.97 -6.13 14.07
CA THR A 398 4.95 -6.46 15.49
C THR A 398 5.66 -7.78 15.78
N LEU A 399 5.75 -8.66 14.78
CA LEU A 399 6.44 -9.95 14.81
C LEU A 399 7.31 -10.11 13.56
N THR A 400 8.37 -10.92 13.67
CA THR A 400 9.09 -11.43 12.50
C THR A 400 8.23 -12.38 11.67
N LEU A 401 8.59 -12.60 10.41
CA LEU A 401 7.93 -13.57 9.53
C LEU A 401 7.93 -14.98 10.13
N LYS A 402 9.05 -15.40 10.73
CA LYS A 402 9.21 -16.71 11.41
C LYS A 402 8.31 -16.84 12.65
N GLN A 403 8.22 -15.81 13.49
CA GLN A 403 7.30 -15.77 14.63
C GLN A 403 5.83 -15.76 14.18
N SER A 404 5.54 -15.17 13.02
CA SER A 404 4.18 -15.11 12.46
C SER A 404 3.72 -16.46 11.93
N VAL A 405 4.61 -17.19 11.24
CA VAL A 405 4.41 -18.61 10.88
C VAL A 405 4.21 -19.47 12.14
N GLN A 406 4.97 -19.22 13.22
CA GLN A 406 4.76 -19.92 14.48
C GLN A 406 3.40 -19.57 15.13
N LEU A 407 3.00 -18.30 15.12
CA LEU A 407 1.69 -17.85 15.63
C LEU A 407 0.53 -18.53 14.87
N GLU A 408 0.63 -18.62 13.55
CA GLU A 408 -0.34 -19.31 12.71
C GLU A 408 -0.44 -20.79 13.08
N ASN A 409 0.69 -21.49 13.13
CA ASN A 409 0.72 -22.93 13.43
C ASN A 409 0.28 -23.27 14.87
N GLU A 410 0.69 -22.48 15.86
CA GLU A 410 0.40 -22.76 17.26
C GLU A 410 -0.97 -22.22 17.70
N ARG A 411 -1.47 -21.12 17.10
CA ARG A 411 -2.64 -20.35 17.57
C ARG A 411 -3.62 -19.93 16.47
N ALA A 412 -3.75 -20.74 15.42
CA ALA A 412 -4.87 -20.70 14.47
C ALA A 412 -6.26 -20.83 15.14
N ASP A 413 -6.37 -21.21 16.41
CA ASP A 413 -7.63 -21.16 17.17
C ASP A 413 -8.05 -19.71 17.49
N MET A 414 -7.09 -18.82 17.77
CA MET A 414 -7.34 -17.44 18.17
C MET A 414 -7.08 -16.40 17.09
N PHE A 415 -6.09 -16.61 16.22
CA PHE A 415 -5.60 -15.59 15.28
C PHE A 415 -5.88 -15.96 13.82
N ASN A 416 -6.12 -14.93 13.01
CA ASN A 416 -5.85 -14.95 11.59
C ASN A 416 -4.46 -14.33 11.39
N VAL A 417 -3.59 -14.99 10.64
CA VAL A 417 -2.31 -14.45 10.16
C VAL A 417 -2.45 -14.22 8.67
N PHE A 418 -1.85 -13.14 8.17
CA PHE A 418 -1.90 -12.73 6.77
C PHE A 418 -0.48 -12.38 6.33
N TYR A 419 -0.12 -12.82 5.12
CA TYR A 419 1.16 -12.51 4.49
C TYR A 419 0.87 -11.53 3.36
N THR A 420 1.06 -10.24 3.65
CA THR A 420 0.71 -9.14 2.74
C THR A 420 1.85 -8.91 1.76
N PRO A 421 1.61 -8.84 0.44
CA PRO A 421 2.65 -8.46 -0.51
C PRO A 421 3.27 -7.12 -0.13
N ASN A 422 4.59 -7.02 -0.29
CA ASN A 422 5.37 -5.83 0.07
C ASN A 422 5.86 -5.14 -1.22
N ILE A 423 6.24 -3.87 -1.10
CA ILE A 423 6.86 -3.10 -2.19
C ILE A 423 8.37 -2.97 -2.00
N ALA A 424 8.86 -3.22 -0.78
CA ALA A 424 10.29 -3.29 -0.50
C ALA A 424 10.82 -4.68 -0.87
N TYR A 425 11.69 -4.74 -1.87
CA TYR A 425 12.41 -5.96 -2.25
C TYR A 425 13.86 -5.90 -1.76
N ASP A 426 14.37 -7.04 -1.32
CA ASP A 426 15.78 -7.20 -1.02
C ASP A 426 16.59 -7.28 -2.31
N ASN A 427 17.72 -6.57 -2.28
CA ASN A 427 18.55 -6.34 -3.44
C ASN A 427 20.03 -6.30 -3.08
N LEU A 428 20.85 -6.60 -4.09
CA LEU A 428 22.29 -6.48 -4.05
C LEU A 428 22.69 -5.31 -4.95
N ASN A 429 22.97 -4.18 -4.32
CA ASN A 429 23.56 -3.01 -4.96
C ASN A 429 24.99 -3.32 -5.35
N LEU A 430 25.35 -3.04 -6.59
CA LEU A 430 26.71 -3.15 -7.11
C LEU A 430 27.13 -1.77 -7.56
N ASN A 431 28.20 -1.23 -7.01
CA ASN A 431 28.70 0.07 -7.44
C ASN A 431 29.24 -0.04 -8.87
N LEU A 432 28.76 0.80 -9.78
CA LEU A 432 29.17 0.83 -11.18
C LEU A 432 30.33 1.81 -11.41
N ARG A 433 30.66 2.63 -10.40
CA ARG A 433 31.79 3.56 -10.36
C ARG A 433 32.97 2.92 -9.60
N ASP A 434 34.19 3.25 -9.97
CA ASP A 434 35.40 2.84 -9.23
C ASP A 434 35.45 3.59 -7.88
N PRO A 435 35.47 2.92 -6.71
CA PRO A 435 35.50 3.60 -5.40
C PRO A 435 36.71 4.54 -5.22
N GLU A 436 37.83 4.25 -5.88
CA GLU A 436 39.05 5.09 -5.81
C GLU A 436 39.03 6.27 -6.80
N ASP A 437 38.14 6.24 -7.81
CA ASP A 437 37.96 7.31 -8.81
C ASP A 437 36.59 7.19 -9.48
N THR A 438 35.58 7.83 -8.89
CA THR A 438 34.17 7.70 -9.32
C THR A 438 33.88 8.21 -10.74
N SER A 439 34.87 8.81 -11.43
CA SER A 439 34.80 9.13 -12.86
C SER A 439 35.05 7.94 -13.79
N LYS A 440 35.48 6.79 -13.24
CA LYS A 440 35.76 5.55 -13.97
C LYS A 440 34.72 4.47 -13.68
N PRO A 441 34.49 3.52 -14.60
CA PRO A 441 33.67 2.35 -14.32
C PRO A 441 34.37 1.41 -13.33
N HIS A 442 33.59 0.82 -12.42
CA HIS A 442 34.08 -0.14 -11.43
C HIS A 442 34.83 -1.31 -12.10
N PRO A 443 36.04 -1.70 -11.65
CA PRO A 443 36.88 -2.69 -12.35
C PRO A 443 36.22 -4.08 -12.50
N ILE A 444 35.38 -4.47 -11.53
CA ILE A 444 34.55 -5.68 -11.57
C ILE A 444 33.16 -5.40 -12.18
N PHE A 445 32.34 -4.54 -11.56
CA PHE A 445 30.93 -4.40 -11.88
C PHE A 445 30.58 -3.44 -13.02
N GLY A 446 31.54 -2.68 -13.56
CA GLY A 446 31.32 -1.83 -14.73
C GLY A 446 30.93 -2.63 -16.00
N ASP A 447 31.35 -3.90 -16.10
CA ASP A 447 30.93 -4.81 -17.17
C ASP A 447 29.63 -5.53 -16.80
N LYS A 448 28.54 -5.23 -17.52
CA LYS A 448 27.22 -5.82 -17.26
C LYS A 448 27.21 -7.35 -17.31
N ARG A 449 28.11 -7.99 -18.07
CA ARG A 449 28.19 -9.46 -18.13
C ARG A 449 28.63 -10.05 -16.79
N VAL A 450 29.42 -9.31 -16.01
CA VAL A 450 29.77 -9.70 -14.64
C VAL A 450 28.54 -9.57 -13.73
N ARG A 451 27.76 -8.48 -13.83
CA ARG A 451 26.50 -8.29 -13.08
C ARG A 451 25.48 -9.40 -13.37
N GLN A 452 25.28 -9.71 -14.65
CA GLN A 452 24.48 -10.83 -15.14
C GLN A 452 25.01 -12.18 -14.64
N ALA A 453 26.34 -12.38 -14.60
CA ALA A 453 26.94 -13.59 -14.05
C ALA A 453 26.72 -13.75 -12.54
N VAL A 454 26.78 -12.66 -11.76
CA VAL A 454 26.42 -12.68 -10.33
C VAL A 454 24.99 -13.18 -10.19
N LEU A 455 24.03 -12.55 -10.87
CA LEU A 455 22.61 -12.91 -10.74
C LEU A 455 22.31 -14.35 -11.19
N TYR A 456 22.87 -14.81 -12.31
CA TYR A 456 22.81 -16.22 -12.72
C TYR A 456 23.50 -17.18 -11.72
N GLY A 457 24.44 -16.69 -10.92
CA GLY A 457 25.12 -17.43 -9.87
C GLY A 457 24.34 -17.53 -8.55
N LEU A 458 23.26 -16.78 -8.36
CA LEU A 458 22.47 -16.77 -7.12
C LEU A 458 21.23 -17.65 -7.25
N ASN A 459 21.07 -18.58 -6.31
CA ASN A 459 19.84 -19.35 -6.15
C ASN A 459 18.86 -18.56 -5.28
N ARG A 460 18.14 -17.61 -5.90
CA ARG A 460 17.18 -16.69 -5.23
C ARG A 460 16.05 -17.46 -4.53
N GLU A 461 15.57 -18.53 -5.13
CA GLU A 461 14.64 -19.50 -4.50
C GLU A 461 15.20 -20.09 -3.19
N GLN A 462 16.46 -20.51 -3.19
CA GLN A 462 17.09 -21.03 -1.97
C GLN A 462 17.22 -19.94 -0.90
N ILE A 463 17.48 -18.68 -1.28
CA ILE A 463 17.50 -17.54 -0.36
C ILE A 463 16.11 -17.37 0.30
N SER A 464 15.02 -17.34 -0.48
CA SER A 464 13.65 -17.30 0.06
C SER A 464 13.39 -18.44 1.05
N ASN A 465 13.70 -19.68 0.66
CA ASN A 465 13.45 -20.87 1.47
C ASN A 465 14.18 -20.86 2.82
N VAL A 466 15.42 -20.36 2.86
CA VAL A 466 16.26 -20.38 4.07
C VAL A 466 16.06 -19.14 4.95
N VAL A 467 16.01 -17.95 4.34
CA VAL A 467 15.89 -16.68 5.06
C VAL A 467 14.43 -16.43 5.47
N TYR A 468 13.49 -16.59 4.55
CA TYR A 468 12.09 -16.20 4.69
C TYR A 468 11.11 -17.39 4.73
N ALA A 469 11.60 -18.59 5.07
CA ALA A 469 10.81 -19.82 5.19
C ALA A 469 9.99 -20.20 3.94
N GLY A 470 10.41 -19.73 2.76
CA GLY A 470 9.74 -20.01 1.47
C GLY A 470 8.52 -19.12 1.20
N LEU A 471 8.32 -18.06 1.99
CA LEU A 471 7.23 -17.08 1.80
C LEU A 471 7.63 -15.86 0.97
N ALA A 472 8.93 -15.65 0.70
CA ALA A 472 9.39 -14.56 -0.15
C ALA A 472 9.38 -14.97 -1.63
N GLU A 473 9.01 -14.05 -2.50
CA GLU A 473 8.91 -14.30 -3.95
C GLU A 473 10.15 -13.76 -4.67
N VAL A 474 10.60 -14.43 -5.73
CA VAL A 474 11.72 -13.94 -6.56
C VAL A 474 11.22 -12.80 -7.45
N VAL A 475 11.94 -11.68 -7.46
CA VAL A 475 11.66 -10.52 -8.32
C VAL A 475 12.80 -10.30 -9.31
N ASP A 476 12.45 -9.93 -10.55
CA ASP A 476 13.42 -9.66 -11.64
C ASP A 476 13.61 -8.17 -11.95
N THR A 477 12.87 -7.27 -11.30
CA THR A 477 13.01 -5.81 -11.46
C THR A 477 12.98 -5.09 -10.11
N TRP A 478 13.01 -3.76 -10.14
CA TRP A 478 12.87 -2.92 -8.95
C TRP A 478 11.42 -2.72 -8.47
N ILE A 479 10.43 -3.23 -9.19
CA ILE A 479 9.02 -3.19 -8.82
C ILE A 479 8.47 -4.58 -8.48
N THR A 480 7.36 -4.61 -7.75
CA THR A 480 6.60 -5.83 -7.42
C THR A 480 5.22 -5.79 -8.09
N ASP A 481 4.46 -6.89 -7.99
CA ASP A 481 3.09 -6.99 -8.52
C ASP A 481 2.08 -6.04 -7.86
N LEU A 482 2.49 -5.22 -6.89
CA LEU A 482 1.69 -4.12 -6.35
C LEU A 482 1.86 -2.79 -7.11
N HIS A 483 2.92 -2.64 -7.91
CA HIS A 483 3.23 -1.38 -8.58
C HIS A 483 2.25 -1.09 -9.73
N GLN A 484 1.93 0.19 -9.98
CA GLN A 484 0.94 0.56 -11.00
C GLN A 484 1.38 0.18 -12.44
N MET A 485 2.69 0.17 -12.71
CA MET A 485 3.28 -0.21 -14.01
C MET A 485 3.69 -1.69 -14.11
N ARG A 486 3.23 -2.55 -13.19
CA ARG A 486 3.51 -4.02 -13.22
C ARG A 486 3.18 -4.69 -14.56
N ASP A 487 2.20 -4.16 -15.29
CA ASP A 487 1.78 -4.73 -16.57
C ASP A 487 2.88 -4.62 -17.66
N ALA A 488 3.81 -3.67 -17.53
CA ALA A 488 4.98 -3.58 -18.41
C ALA A 488 5.95 -4.76 -18.24
N LEU A 489 5.91 -5.47 -17.11
CA LEU A 489 6.69 -6.70 -16.89
C LEU A 489 6.21 -7.87 -17.75
N LYS A 490 5.01 -7.77 -18.34
CA LYS A 490 4.47 -8.79 -19.27
C LYS A 490 5.12 -8.72 -20.67
N SER A 491 5.91 -7.68 -20.95
CA SER A 491 6.63 -7.54 -22.21
C SER A 491 7.67 -8.66 -22.38
N PRO A 492 7.73 -9.34 -23.55
CA PRO A 492 8.67 -10.44 -23.79
C PRO A 492 10.14 -9.99 -23.90
N GLU A 493 10.40 -8.69 -23.90
CA GLU A 493 11.75 -8.10 -23.90
C GLU A 493 12.33 -7.98 -22.48
N VAL A 494 11.52 -8.12 -21.42
CA VAL A 494 11.97 -8.16 -20.03
C VAL A 494 12.74 -9.46 -19.77
N LYS A 495 13.91 -9.37 -19.12
CA LYS A 495 14.85 -10.49 -18.98
C LYS A 495 14.77 -11.15 -17.62
N HIS A 496 14.64 -12.48 -17.65
CA HIS A 496 14.60 -13.33 -16.46
C HIS A 496 15.93 -14.06 -16.22
N TYR A 497 16.33 -14.16 -14.95
CA TYR A 497 17.62 -14.69 -14.52
C TYR A 497 17.48 -15.92 -13.62
N GLU A 498 16.97 -17.03 -14.18
CA GLU A 498 16.91 -18.34 -13.51
C GLU A 498 18.30 -18.81 -13.05
N TYR A 499 18.40 -19.46 -11.88
CA TYR A 499 19.69 -19.93 -11.34
C TYR A 499 20.43 -20.87 -12.31
N ASN A 500 21.55 -20.39 -12.86
CA ASN A 500 22.34 -21.08 -13.87
C ASN A 500 23.85 -20.82 -13.68
N PRO A 501 24.51 -21.54 -12.77
CA PRO A 501 25.94 -21.33 -12.47
C PRO A 501 26.87 -21.71 -13.63
N ALA A 502 26.37 -22.40 -14.67
CA ALA A 502 27.13 -22.65 -15.90
C ALA A 502 27.12 -21.42 -16.82
N LYS A 503 25.95 -20.78 -17.01
CA LYS A 503 25.84 -19.51 -17.75
C LYS A 503 26.60 -18.38 -17.06
N ALA A 504 26.58 -18.34 -15.73
CA ALA A 504 27.40 -17.40 -14.95
C ALA A 504 28.90 -17.51 -15.30
N LYS A 505 29.45 -18.74 -15.28
CA LYS A 505 30.86 -18.98 -15.64
C LYS A 505 31.19 -18.59 -17.08
N ALA A 506 30.31 -18.91 -18.02
CA ALA A 506 30.48 -18.53 -19.43
C ALA A 506 30.52 -17.00 -19.60
N LEU A 507 29.64 -16.26 -18.93
CA LEU A 507 29.62 -14.79 -18.97
C LEU A 507 30.90 -14.17 -18.37
N LEU A 508 31.46 -14.75 -17.30
CA LEU A 508 32.75 -14.31 -16.75
C LEU A 508 33.90 -14.55 -17.76
N GLU A 509 33.93 -15.71 -18.42
CA GLU A 509 34.91 -16.04 -19.46
C GLU A 509 34.78 -15.11 -20.69
N GLU A 510 33.56 -14.80 -21.12
CA GLU A 510 33.27 -13.84 -22.19
C GLU A 510 33.66 -12.40 -21.81
N ALA A 511 33.56 -12.02 -20.52
CA ALA A 511 34.07 -10.77 -19.97
C ALA A 511 35.62 -10.74 -19.82
N GLY A 512 36.30 -11.82 -20.20
CA GLY A 512 37.75 -11.95 -20.25
C GLY A 512 38.41 -12.40 -18.95
N TRP A 513 37.62 -12.78 -17.95
CA TRP A 513 38.13 -13.38 -16.71
C TRP A 513 38.61 -14.81 -16.97
N LYS A 514 39.68 -15.24 -16.28
CA LYS A 514 40.24 -16.58 -16.40
C LYS A 514 40.37 -17.25 -15.05
N LEU A 515 40.01 -18.52 -14.94
CA LEU A 515 40.12 -19.26 -13.70
C LEU A 515 41.59 -19.53 -13.35
N ASN A 516 42.02 -19.11 -12.17
CA ASN A 516 43.38 -19.31 -11.67
C ASN A 516 43.54 -20.64 -10.93
N SER A 517 44.76 -20.92 -10.47
CA SER A 517 45.11 -22.18 -9.80
C SER A 517 44.42 -22.41 -8.44
N LYS A 518 43.76 -21.39 -7.87
CA LYS A 518 42.95 -21.48 -6.66
C LYS A 518 41.46 -21.70 -6.94
N GLY A 519 41.05 -21.71 -8.21
CA GLY A 519 39.63 -21.78 -8.60
C GLY A 519 38.89 -20.45 -8.47
N ILE A 520 39.62 -19.33 -8.46
CA ILE A 520 39.06 -17.96 -8.47
C ILE A 520 39.34 -17.35 -9.84
N TYR A 521 38.39 -16.61 -10.40
CA TYR A 521 38.58 -15.87 -11.64
C TYR A 521 39.55 -14.71 -11.44
N GLU A 522 40.40 -14.41 -12.42
CA GLU A 522 41.30 -13.25 -12.41
C GLU A 522 41.38 -12.58 -13.80
N LYS A 523 41.64 -11.28 -13.81
CA LYS A 523 41.82 -10.46 -15.02
C LYS A 523 42.98 -9.50 -14.78
N ASP A 524 43.94 -9.50 -15.70
CA ASP A 524 45.18 -8.72 -15.62
C ASP A 524 45.99 -8.86 -14.32
N GLY A 525 45.85 -10.01 -13.63
CA GLY A 525 46.52 -10.32 -12.37
C GLY A 525 45.71 -9.95 -11.12
N THR A 526 44.58 -9.26 -11.27
CA THR A 526 43.64 -8.94 -10.19
C THR A 526 42.63 -10.08 -10.04
N PRO A 527 42.50 -10.71 -8.86
CA PRO A 527 41.47 -11.70 -8.61
C PRO A 527 40.08 -11.04 -8.57
N LEU A 528 39.05 -11.79 -8.95
CA LEU A 528 37.65 -11.38 -8.86
C LEU A 528 37.20 -11.51 -7.39
N LYS A 529 37.65 -10.54 -6.60
CA LYS A 529 37.34 -10.37 -5.18
C LYS A 529 36.71 -9.00 -4.94
N PHE A 530 35.69 -8.94 -4.10
CA PHE A 530 35.03 -7.69 -3.71
C PHE A 530 34.48 -7.75 -2.27
N SER A 531 34.20 -6.59 -1.66
CA SER A 531 33.52 -6.48 -0.36
C SER A 531 32.00 -6.44 -0.50
N LEU A 532 31.31 -7.00 0.50
CA LEU A 532 29.86 -7.08 0.58
C LEU A 532 29.41 -6.52 1.93
N SER A 533 29.00 -5.27 1.91
CA SER A 533 28.55 -4.55 3.09
C SER A 533 27.10 -4.88 3.44
N LEU A 534 26.78 -4.82 4.74
CA LEU A 534 25.41 -4.89 5.25
C LEU A 534 25.25 -4.15 6.58
N ALA A 535 24.02 -3.73 6.87
CA ALA A 535 23.67 -3.10 8.14
C ALA A 535 23.74 -4.07 9.33
N SER A 536 24.38 -3.63 10.41
CA SER A 536 24.39 -4.34 11.70
C SER A 536 22.98 -4.45 12.30
N GLY A 537 22.65 -5.62 12.86
CA GLY A 537 21.39 -5.87 13.56
C GLY A 537 20.37 -6.72 12.78
N SER A 538 20.49 -6.81 11.44
CA SER A 538 19.66 -7.72 10.64
C SER A 538 20.26 -9.14 10.62
N GLY A 539 19.61 -10.08 11.31
CA GLY A 539 19.96 -11.49 11.27
C GLY A 539 19.68 -12.14 9.90
N ASP A 540 18.63 -11.69 9.22
CA ASP A 540 18.25 -12.19 7.90
C ASP A 540 19.25 -11.74 6.83
N TYR A 541 19.77 -10.49 6.87
CA TYR A 541 20.85 -10.05 5.96
C TYR A 541 22.19 -10.73 6.24
N GLN A 542 22.52 -11.02 7.50
CA GLN A 542 23.73 -11.82 7.80
C GLN A 542 23.64 -13.23 7.20
N MET A 543 22.46 -13.86 7.28
CA MET A 543 22.21 -15.17 6.67
C MET A 543 22.27 -15.08 5.13
N MET A 544 21.62 -14.08 4.54
CA MET A 544 21.63 -13.84 3.10
C MET A 544 23.04 -13.58 2.55
N ALA A 545 23.85 -12.75 3.21
CA ALA A 545 25.23 -12.46 2.82
C ALA A 545 26.11 -13.72 2.84
N GLN A 546 25.97 -14.57 3.85
CA GLN A 546 26.69 -15.86 3.94
C GLN A 546 26.28 -16.82 2.80
N MET A 547 25.00 -16.84 2.44
CA MET A 547 24.51 -17.63 1.31
C MET A 547 25.05 -17.10 -0.02
N ILE A 548 25.01 -15.79 -0.25
CA ILE A 548 25.57 -15.13 -1.44
C ILE A 548 27.08 -15.42 -1.56
N GLN A 549 27.87 -15.23 -0.49
CA GLN A 549 29.28 -15.61 -0.45
C GLN A 549 29.50 -17.09 -0.82
N GLY A 550 28.68 -17.99 -0.29
CA GLY A 550 28.76 -19.43 -0.57
C GLY A 550 28.38 -19.82 -2.01
N MET A 551 27.43 -19.11 -2.62
CA MET A 551 27.00 -19.31 -4.01
C MET A 551 28.04 -18.74 -4.99
N LEU A 552 28.47 -17.50 -4.80
CA LEU A 552 29.42 -16.83 -5.67
C LEU A 552 30.81 -17.51 -5.66
N LYS A 553 31.20 -18.11 -4.53
CA LYS A 553 32.39 -18.97 -4.44
C LYS A 553 32.33 -20.21 -5.35
N GLN A 554 31.14 -20.77 -5.60
CA GLN A 554 30.99 -21.93 -6.51
C GLN A 554 31.14 -21.53 -7.99
N ILE A 555 30.97 -20.24 -8.31
CA ILE A 555 31.25 -19.66 -9.62
C ILE A 555 32.62 -18.95 -9.71
N GLY A 556 33.48 -19.11 -8.69
CA GLY A 556 34.87 -18.64 -8.73
C GLY A 556 35.06 -17.17 -8.39
N MET A 557 34.16 -16.57 -7.62
CA MET A 557 34.28 -15.22 -7.07
C MET A 557 34.60 -15.28 -5.57
N GLU A 558 35.38 -14.33 -5.05
CA GLU A 558 35.67 -14.21 -3.62
C GLU A 558 34.93 -13.00 -3.03
N VAL A 559 34.26 -13.19 -1.89
CA VAL A 559 33.41 -12.14 -1.27
C VAL A 559 33.81 -11.97 0.19
N GLU A 560 34.16 -10.75 0.59
CA GLU A 560 34.46 -10.40 1.99
C GLU A 560 33.25 -9.70 2.61
N ILE A 561 32.70 -10.24 3.71
CA ILE A 561 31.46 -9.71 4.31
C ILE A 561 31.81 -8.65 5.37
N GLU A 562 31.24 -7.45 5.23
CA GLU A 562 31.52 -6.31 6.09
C GLU A 562 30.23 -5.83 6.80
N VAL A 563 30.23 -5.89 8.14
CA VAL A 563 29.07 -5.47 8.95
C VAL A 563 29.36 -4.12 9.58
N MET A 564 28.51 -3.13 9.30
CA MET A 564 28.68 -1.74 9.77
C MET A 564 27.35 -1.10 10.18
N PRO A 565 27.35 -0.02 10.99
CA PRO A 565 26.11 0.63 11.43
C PRO A 565 25.34 1.24 10.24
N ALA A 566 24.02 1.05 10.21
CA ALA A 566 23.17 1.52 9.11
C ALA A 566 23.35 3.01 8.80
N LEU A 567 23.46 3.87 9.82
CA LEU A 567 23.63 5.31 9.64
C LEU A 567 24.87 5.64 8.80
N VAL A 568 26.02 5.01 9.10
CA VAL A 568 27.28 5.20 8.36
C VAL A 568 27.12 4.82 6.89
N ILE A 569 26.38 3.74 6.59
CA ILE A 569 26.12 3.32 5.21
C ILE A 569 25.38 4.45 4.47
N TRP A 570 24.27 4.92 5.01
CA TRP A 570 23.40 5.89 4.35
C TRP A 570 23.99 7.30 4.27
N THR A 571 24.85 7.72 5.20
CA THR A 571 25.39 9.10 5.24
C THR A 571 26.84 9.25 4.79
N GLU A 572 27.66 8.19 4.83
CA GLU A 572 29.11 8.26 4.60
C GLU A 572 29.61 7.32 3.49
N ILE A 573 28.88 6.24 3.17
CA ILE A 573 29.32 5.25 2.17
C ILE A 573 28.55 5.38 0.84
N PHE A 574 27.22 5.32 0.91
CA PHE A 574 26.34 5.30 -0.25
C PHE A 574 26.41 6.57 -1.12
N PRO A 575 26.31 7.79 -0.55
CA PRO A 575 26.40 9.02 -1.36
C PRO A 575 27.76 9.16 -2.06
N TYR A 576 28.84 8.73 -1.43
CA TYR A 576 30.19 8.91 -1.96
C TYR A 576 30.64 7.77 -2.89
N GLY A 577 29.90 6.66 -2.95
CA GLY A 577 30.27 5.48 -3.74
C GLY A 577 31.44 4.70 -3.15
N ASP A 578 31.64 4.74 -1.82
CA ASP A 578 32.76 4.09 -1.13
C ASP A 578 32.47 2.60 -0.81
N PHE A 579 31.97 1.85 -1.80
CA PHE A 579 31.61 0.44 -1.66
C PHE A 579 31.78 -0.33 -2.96
N ASP A 580 32.07 -1.63 -2.86
CA ASP A 580 31.97 -2.56 -4.00
C ASP A 580 30.51 -3.04 -4.17
N ALA A 581 29.95 -3.62 -3.10
CA ALA A 581 28.59 -4.15 -3.07
C ALA A 581 27.89 -4.00 -1.70
N HIS A 582 26.54 -4.00 -1.70
CA HIS A 582 25.72 -3.87 -0.49
C HIS A 582 24.39 -4.65 -0.57
N ILE A 583 23.98 -5.30 0.53
CA ILE A 583 22.63 -5.88 0.68
C ILE A 583 21.72 -4.95 1.47
N SER A 584 20.64 -4.51 0.83
CA SER A 584 19.56 -3.72 1.43
C SER A 584 18.19 -4.16 0.90
N GLY A 585 17.14 -3.93 1.67
CA GLY A 585 15.76 -3.91 1.19
C GLY A 585 15.31 -2.47 1.02
N TRP A 586 14.73 -2.14 -0.14
CA TRP A 586 14.15 -0.82 -0.39
C TRP A 586 12.90 -0.91 -1.25
N GLY A 587 11.90 -0.08 -0.96
CA GLY A 587 10.68 0.08 -1.74
C GLY A 587 10.70 1.40 -2.49
N TYR A 588 10.31 1.36 -3.75
CA TYR A 588 10.33 2.51 -4.66
C TYR A 588 8.88 2.94 -5.01
N GLY A 589 8.04 2.99 -3.98
CA GLY A 589 6.61 3.31 -4.11
C GLY A 589 5.79 2.27 -4.88
N VAL A 590 4.56 2.68 -5.23
CA VAL A 590 3.71 1.99 -6.23
C VAL A 590 3.30 2.90 -7.38
N SER A 591 3.67 4.16 -7.28
CA SER A 591 3.46 5.28 -8.19
C SER A 591 4.57 5.37 -9.24
N ASP A 592 4.41 6.24 -10.23
CA ASP A 592 5.45 6.53 -11.23
C ASP A 592 6.59 7.35 -10.60
N GLU A 593 7.54 6.65 -10.01
CA GLU A 593 8.70 7.26 -9.34
C GLU A 593 10.04 6.95 -10.04
N ALA A 594 10.01 6.36 -11.25
CA ALA A 594 11.23 5.89 -11.92
C ALA A 594 12.29 6.99 -12.11
N ALA A 595 11.84 8.24 -12.35
CA ALA A 595 12.69 9.42 -12.51
C ALA A 595 13.42 9.84 -11.22
N ASN A 596 12.93 9.42 -10.05
CA ASN A 596 13.55 9.76 -8.76
C ASN A 596 14.69 8.79 -8.38
N TYR A 597 14.87 7.71 -9.16
CA TYR A 597 15.70 6.57 -8.79
C TYR A 597 16.68 6.12 -9.88
N TRP A 598 16.30 6.24 -11.15
CA TRP A 598 16.97 5.55 -12.25
C TRP A 598 17.57 6.47 -13.32
N THR A 599 17.48 7.78 -13.14
CA THR A 599 18.11 8.75 -14.04
C THR A 599 19.51 9.15 -13.56
N THR A 600 20.33 9.65 -14.48
CA THR A 600 21.73 10.03 -14.24
C THR A 600 21.87 11.20 -13.24
N ASP A 601 20.91 12.13 -13.18
CA ASP A 601 20.92 13.28 -12.25
C ASP A 601 20.62 12.90 -10.80
N GLN A 602 20.04 11.71 -10.57
CA GLN A 602 19.79 11.14 -9.24
C GLN A 602 21.01 10.38 -8.68
N ILE A 603 22.14 10.39 -9.39
CA ILE A 603 23.42 9.88 -8.88
C ILE A 603 24.00 10.91 -7.89
N PRO A 604 24.27 10.54 -6.64
CA PRO A 604 24.89 11.45 -5.68
C PRO A 604 26.24 12.01 -6.17
N SER A 605 26.33 13.34 -6.15
CA SER A 605 27.43 14.14 -6.69
C SER A 605 27.51 15.53 -6.02
N GLU A 606 28.59 16.28 -6.23
CA GLU A 606 28.71 17.66 -5.71
C GLU A 606 27.61 18.60 -6.27
N GLU A 607 27.12 18.35 -7.50
CA GLU A 607 26.10 19.18 -8.17
C GLU A 607 24.71 19.09 -7.52
N ASN A 608 24.35 17.92 -6.98
CA ASN A 608 23.11 17.69 -6.24
C ASN A 608 23.32 17.61 -4.71
N TYR A 609 24.42 18.17 -4.19
CA TYR A 609 24.78 18.17 -2.77
C TYR A 609 24.88 16.78 -2.12
N TRP A 610 25.28 15.78 -2.90
CA TRP A 610 25.31 14.35 -2.56
C TRP A 610 23.91 13.76 -2.27
N GLY A 611 22.86 14.35 -2.84
CA GLY A 611 21.49 13.85 -2.83
C GLY A 611 21.16 12.90 -3.98
N GLY A 612 19.89 12.47 -4.06
CA GLY A 612 19.44 11.43 -4.99
C GLY A 612 19.63 10.01 -4.42
N MET A 613 19.07 9.01 -5.12
CA MET A 613 19.05 7.61 -4.65
C MET A 613 19.67 6.59 -5.62
N ASN A 614 20.25 7.04 -6.74
CA ASN A 614 20.98 6.18 -7.68
C ASN A 614 22.40 5.91 -7.16
N PHE A 615 22.49 5.26 -5.99
CA PHE A 615 23.74 5.04 -5.25
C PHE A 615 24.75 4.18 -6.01
N THR A 616 24.28 3.29 -6.89
CA THR A 616 25.15 2.47 -7.75
C THR A 616 25.83 3.28 -8.85
N GLY A 617 25.40 4.52 -9.10
CA GLY A 617 26.00 5.39 -10.12
C GLY A 617 25.67 4.94 -11.55
N TRP A 618 24.49 4.38 -11.78
CA TRP A 618 24.07 3.97 -13.12
C TRP A 618 23.66 5.16 -13.97
N ALA A 619 24.47 5.47 -14.98
CA ALA A 619 24.18 6.49 -15.98
C ALA A 619 23.82 5.84 -17.32
N ASN A 620 22.65 6.16 -17.88
CA ASN A 620 22.23 5.67 -19.20
C ASN A 620 21.30 6.69 -19.88
N ALA A 621 21.80 7.36 -20.92
CA ALA A 621 21.06 8.41 -21.62
C ALA A 621 19.77 7.93 -22.32
N GLU A 622 19.71 6.68 -22.79
CA GLU A 622 18.47 6.11 -23.35
C GLU A 622 17.44 5.89 -22.24
N ASN A 623 17.88 5.44 -21.07
CA ASN A 623 17.01 5.34 -19.89
C ASN A 623 16.53 6.72 -19.43
N ASP A 624 17.42 7.71 -19.39
CA ASP A 624 17.08 9.10 -19.04
C ASP A 624 15.99 9.65 -19.96
N GLU A 625 16.11 9.45 -21.28
CA GLU A 625 15.08 9.87 -22.25
C GLU A 625 13.74 9.15 -22.03
N ILE A 626 13.75 7.82 -21.82
CA ILE A 626 12.53 7.02 -21.60
C ILE A 626 11.81 7.43 -20.32
N VAL A 627 12.55 7.55 -19.22
CA VAL A 627 12.00 7.78 -17.88
C VAL A 627 11.53 9.22 -17.71
N ASN A 628 12.28 10.21 -18.23
CA ASN A 628 11.82 11.61 -18.23
C ASN A 628 10.62 11.85 -19.17
N ALA A 629 10.42 11.01 -20.19
CA ALA A 629 9.20 11.02 -20.98
C ALA A 629 8.02 10.38 -20.22
N ALA A 630 8.24 9.26 -19.52
CA ALA A 630 7.20 8.58 -18.74
C ALA A 630 6.65 9.48 -17.63
N ALA A 631 7.55 10.15 -16.90
CA ALA A 631 7.22 11.10 -15.84
C ALA A 631 6.40 12.32 -16.29
N ARG A 632 6.32 12.62 -17.60
CA ARG A 632 5.53 13.70 -18.20
C ARG A 632 4.30 13.23 -18.98
N GLU A 633 4.16 11.93 -19.21
CA GLU A 633 3.05 11.37 -19.97
C GLU A 633 1.81 11.24 -19.08
N LEU A 634 0.64 11.62 -19.59
CA LEU A 634 -0.65 11.48 -18.89
C LEU A 634 -1.50 10.36 -19.50
N ASP A 635 -1.19 9.91 -20.72
CA ASP A 635 -1.83 8.79 -21.39
C ASP A 635 -1.33 7.44 -20.82
N PRO A 636 -2.20 6.61 -20.21
CA PRO A 636 -1.78 5.35 -19.59
C PRO A 636 -1.17 4.34 -20.56
N GLU A 637 -1.66 4.26 -21.81
CA GLU A 637 -1.14 3.30 -22.80
C GLU A 637 0.25 3.69 -23.27
N LYS A 638 0.47 4.99 -23.54
CA LYS A 638 1.80 5.49 -23.92
C LYS A 638 2.81 5.36 -22.78
N LYS A 639 2.38 5.61 -21.54
CA LYS A 639 3.22 5.43 -20.34
C LYS A 639 3.62 3.97 -20.15
N LEU A 640 2.67 3.04 -20.31
CA LEU A 640 2.95 1.60 -20.27
C LEU A 640 4.03 1.22 -21.30
N ALA A 641 3.90 1.68 -22.55
CA ALA A 641 4.87 1.41 -23.62
C ALA A 641 6.26 2.08 -23.41
N LEU A 642 6.35 3.12 -22.58
CA LEU A 642 7.64 3.67 -22.11
C LEU A 642 8.24 2.78 -21.02
N TYR A 643 7.42 2.34 -20.07
CA TYR A 643 7.85 1.42 -19.00
C TYR A 643 8.28 0.04 -19.52
N GLU A 644 7.67 -0.49 -20.59
CA GLU A 644 8.12 -1.72 -21.25
C GLU A 644 9.59 -1.59 -21.74
N LYS A 645 9.94 -0.43 -22.33
CA LYS A 645 11.31 -0.15 -22.77
C LYS A 645 12.25 0.04 -21.59
N HIS A 646 11.80 0.75 -20.56
CA HIS A 646 12.56 0.93 -19.32
C HIS A 646 12.92 -0.43 -18.70
N PHE A 647 11.96 -1.35 -18.53
CA PHE A 647 12.24 -2.66 -17.93
C PHE A 647 13.06 -3.58 -18.86
N ALA A 648 12.88 -3.53 -20.18
CA ALA A 648 13.74 -4.25 -21.12
C ALA A 648 15.21 -3.79 -21.00
N LEU A 649 15.44 -2.48 -20.90
CA LEU A 649 16.78 -1.90 -20.73
C LEU A 649 17.36 -2.14 -19.34
N TRP A 650 16.57 -1.93 -18.28
CA TRP A 650 16.95 -2.11 -16.88
C TRP A 650 17.31 -3.57 -16.58
N THR A 651 16.53 -4.54 -17.09
CA THR A 651 16.83 -5.98 -16.89
C THR A 651 18.00 -6.47 -17.75
N GLU A 652 18.33 -5.82 -18.87
CA GLU A 652 19.57 -6.09 -19.61
C GLU A 652 20.80 -5.51 -18.92
N GLU A 653 20.72 -4.26 -18.43
CA GLU A 653 21.84 -3.58 -17.79
C GLU A 653 22.06 -4.02 -16.33
N LEU A 654 21.02 -4.42 -15.61
CA LEU A 654 21.09 -4.79 -14.18
C LEU A 654 21.86 -3.76 -13.32
N PRO A 655 21.32 -2.53 -13.15
CA PRO A 655 21.98 -1.49 -12.35
C PRO A 655 21.96 -1.78 -10.85
N VAL A 656 21.01 -2.59 -10.41
CA VAL A 656 20.89 -3.24 -9.10
C VAL A 656 20.49 -4.70 -9.37
N LEU A 657 20.89 -5.64 -8.50
CA LEU A 657 20.50 -7.04 -8.63
C LEU A 657 19.30 -7.36 -7.72
N PRO A 658 18.11 -7.62 -8.28
CA PRO A 658 16.92 -7.93 -7.48
C PRO A 658 16.97 -9.38 -7.00
N LEU A 659 16.71 -9.59 -5.71
CA LEU A 659 16.79 -10.90 -5.07
C LEU A 659 15.40 -11.48 -4.82
N VAL A 660 14.72 -10.99 -3.78
CA VAL A 660 13.42 -11.49 -3.32
C VAL A 660 12.61 -10.38 -2.65
N VAL A 661 11.28 -10.46 -2.71
CA VAL A 661 10.37 -9.66 -1.89
C VAL A 661 9.78 -10.53 -0.78
N ALA A 662 10.00 -10.14 0.48
CA ALA A 662 9.39 -10.82 1.62
C ALA A 662 8.05 -10.14 1.99
N PRO A 663 6.96 -10.90 2.17
CA PRO A 663 5.67 -10.33 2.53
C PRO A 663 5.70 -9.76 3.95
N THR A 664 4.98 -8.66 4.16
CA THR A 664 4.77 -8.06 5.48
C THR A 664 3.81 -8.95 6.28
N PRO A 665 4.23 -9.57 7.40
CA PRO A 665 3.31 -10.33 8.23
C PRO A 665 2.39 -9.41 9.01
N HIS A 666 1.10 -9.70 8.90
CA HIS A 666 0.04 -9.10 9.69
C HIS A 666 -0.68 -10.18 10.50
N PHE A 667 -1.22 -9.81 11.66
CA PHE A 667 -2.14 -10.69 12.37
C PHE A 667 -3.25 -9.90 13.03
N ALA A 668 -4.38 -10.56 13.24
CA ALA A 668 -5.47 -10.10 14.09
C ALA A 668 -6.15 -11.29 14.76
N LYS A 669 -6.53 -11.16 16.04
CA LYS A 669 -7.42 -12.12 16.70
C LYS A 669 -8.73 -12.20 15.94
N LYS A 670 -9.31 -13.39 15.83
CA LYS A 670 -10.53 -13.70 15.06
C LYS A 670 -11.79 -12.94 15.49
N TYR A 671 -11.78 -12.33 16.67
CA TYR A 671 -12.84 -11.44 17.15
C TYR A 671 -12.79 -10.02 16.57
N ILE A 672 -11.65 -9.57 16.02
CA ILE A 672 -11.58 -8.31 15.24
C ILE A 672 -12.06 -8.63 13.84
N LYS A 673 -13.21 -8.06 13.48
CA LYS A 673 -13.83 -8.19 12.17
C LYS A 673 -13.48 -6.99 11.30
N SER A 674 -13.60 -7.15 9.98
CA SER A 674 -13.22 -6.16 8.96
C SER A 674 -11.73 -5.77 8.94
N PHE A 675 -10.86 -6.48 9.68
CA PHE A 675 -9.41 -6.43 9.47
C PHE A 675 -9.09 -6.99 8.08
N ASN A 676 -8.29 -6.25 7.30
CA ASN A 676 -7.84 -6.64 5.98
C ASN A 676 -6.42 -6.10 5.75
N SER A 677 -5.61 -6.85 5.02
CA SER A 677 -4.21 -6.56 4.70
C SER A 677 -3.85 -7.15 3.33
N GLY A 678 -4.72 -6.97 2.32
CA GLY A 678 -4.48 -7.41 0.94
C GLY A 678 -3.33 -6.66 0.24
N TYR A 679 -3.16 -5.40 0.60
CA TYR A 679 -2.05 -4.52 0.23
C TYR A 679 -1.45 -3.95 1.52
N ASP A 680 -0.15 -3.61 1.52
CA ASP A 680 0.51 -3.04 2.70
C ASP A 680 0.13 -1.56 2.90
N ASN A 681 -1.11 -1.33 3.32
CA ASN A 681 -1.71 -0.02 3.54
C ASN A 681 -1.40 0.57 4.94
N GLY A 682 -0.41 0.00 5.66
CA GLY A 682 -0.06 0.44 7.00
C GLY A 682 -0.99 -0.09 8.09
N LEU A 683 -0.56 0.05 9.35
CA LEU A 683 -1.33 -0.43 10.48
C LEU A 683 -2.57 0.47 10.68
N GLY A 684 -3.75 -0.14 10.70
CA GLY A 684 -5.00 0.58 10.85
C GLY A 684 -5.61 1.07 9.53
N TRP A 685 -5.25 0.47 8.40
CA TRP A 685 -6.02 0.67 7.17
C TRP A 685 -7.50 0.32 7.39
N ILE A 686 -8.39 1.23 6.94
CA ILE A 686 -9.84 1.23 7.17
C ILE A 686 -10.28 0.94 8.63
N ILE A 687 -9.46 1.29 9.64
CA ILE A 687 -9.71 0.98 11.07
C ILE A 687 -11.02 1.52 11.63
N GLN A 688 -11.60 2.57 11.02
CA GLN A 688 -12.95 3.03 11.35
C GLN A 688 -14.01 1.94 11.19
N ASN A 689 -13.81 1.00 10.26
CA ASN A 689 -14.72 -0.10 9.92
C ASN A 689 -14.53 -1.34 10.79
N TRP A 690 -13.39 -1.48 11.47
CA TRP A 690 -13.15 -2.62 12.35
C TRP A 690 -14.15 -2.64 13.51
N TYR A 691 -14.49 -3.82 14.01
CA TYR A 691 -15.32 -4.01 15.18
C TYR A 691 -14.96 -5.29 15.93
N ILE A 692 -15.33 -5.35 17.21
CA ILE A 692 -15.07 -6.49 18.08
C ILE A 692 -16.34 -7.34 18.17
N ASP A 693 -16.23 -8.62 17.87
CA ASP A 693 -17.32 -9.61 17.96
C ASP A 693 -16.78 -10.93 18.56
N GLU A 694 -17.09 -11.11 19.84
CA GLU A 694 -16.64 -12.21 20.71
C GLU A 694 -17.49 -13.50 20.61
N GLN A 695 -18.47 -13.57 19.69
CA GLN A 695 -19.45 -14.68 19.63
C GLN A 695 -19.11 -15.81 18.67
#